data_AF-A0A940D693-F1
#
_entry.id   AF-A0A940D693-F1
#
_cell.length_a   1.000
_cell.length_b   1.000
_cell.length_c   1.000
_cell.angle_alpha   90.00
_cell.angle_beta   90.00
_cell.angle_gamma   90.00
#
_symmetry.space_group_name_H-M   'P 1'
#
loop_
_entity.id
_entity.type
_entity.pdbx_description
1 polymer ?
#
loop_
_entity_poly.entity_id
_entity_poly.type
_entity_poly.pdbx_seq_one_letter_code
_entity_poly.pdbx_strand_id
1 'polypeptide(L)'
;MVKRIKFFISITTWYYIFIFSVYPQNLIGLRKPVIDDYNNYTMVGQIGLTVTNYGVLGNGWNNPDQPSCRYKQYADVEKEEIEHFSYAGLWVGGIVNGEKRVSTAIVDGVFDYADEGFEFTTSPLPSDTIKIRSSIQTSRYYSPKAISHQDFICEYTDMDFLNGLSITNHNPMGIRIHQESYAWNYSFADAFVILDYTIYNESHLVPGGPWDIKDIYVGIWMDASVANMNYTSIYEPGGGFTWYDNLDGFDQTIFDPNPDDADPGYPRNIAYQYDADGDNGYAHSYIGVRFLGNNVVPRRYWNNYYRQWVWNSSANENYPEYVLPVDDIQRYDFMRESVPQKFGADGFTSEGYPDEPNSWLFLLSAGPFGSEPVRDTINNQVVVDSSSWVLKPGDSIRVAFAIVCAMWANNSLTDSPERRAYLHANSDWAQVAYNGEDINGDGILEPSEDVNGNGKIDRYILPAPPPSPKLHIIADGSDVTIYWGREPEFAEDPLTQKRDFEGYRIYSRRKTATDGNSWTLLAQFDKVDGIGYDTGFDFIRLTKEEALNIDISDGDTIYTYNYQVVNGDTLYFKIIDNDTVFYRFVNRGVKAGWPERNVYAVTSFDMGDPATGLESLESNKIENLTYVVSGKRPQDKKFEDKVGVYPNPYKGRAIWDGYGERERMIWFYNLPRKAKIKIFTLSGDLVDVIDHDADTYCGSDIDNLSGLKSRGDVVFSGGEHAWDMISKWDQAIATGLYIFTVEDLETGKVQRGKFLIIK
;
A
#
# COMPACT_ATOMS: atom_id res chain seq x y z
N MET A 1 -55.24 28.18 -55.98
CA MET A 1 -54.47 27.59 -57.11
C MET A 1 -53.10 28.28 -57.14
N VAL A 2 -52.03 27.49 -56.95
CA VAL A 2 -50.57 27.79 -57.10
C VAL A 2 -49.97 28.86 -56.16
N LYS A 3 -49.17 28.54 -55.12
CA LYS A 3 -47.81 27.94 -54.95
C LYS A 3 -46.61 28.91 -55.06
N ARG A 4 -45.75 28.80 -54.03
CA ARG A 4 -44.27 28.87 -53.97
C ARG A 4 -43.55 30.19 -53.63
N ILE A 5 -43.13 30.27 -52.35
CA ILE A 5 -41.75 30.17 -51.83
C ILE A 5 -40.62 30.80 -52.66
N LYS A 6 -39.83 31.68 -52.01
CA LYS A 6 -38.35 31.65 -51.99
C LYS A 6 -37.77 32.37 -50.76
N PHE A 7 -36.72 31.74 -50.22
CA PHE A 7 -35.82 32.12 -49.10
C PHE A 7 -35.20 33.52 -49.22
N PHE A 8 -34.85 34.15 -48.09
CA PHE A 8 -33.50 34.72 -47.85
C PHE A 8 -33.21 35.04 -46.36
N ILE A 9 -31.92 34.87 -46.04
CA ILE A 9 -31.07 35.05 -44.84
C ILE A 9 -31.34 36.32 -43.99
N SER A 10 -31.19 36.26 -42.65
CA SER A 10 -30.49 37.30 -41.87
C SER A 10 -30.18 36.90 -40.41
N ILE A 11 -28.96 37.25 -40.01
CA ILE A 11 -28.41 37.34 -38.65
C ILE A 11 -29.15 38.46 -37.86
N THR A 12 -29.42 38.27 -36.56
CA THR A 12 -29.12 39.19 -35.43
C THR A 12 -29.86 38.86 -34.12
N THR A 13 -29.06 38.63 -33.07
CA THR A 13 -29.07 39.29 -31.75
C THR A 13 -30.37 39.43 -30.92
N TRP A 14 -30.44 38.59 -29.89
CA TRP A 14 -30.82 38.83 -28.48
C TRP A 14 -31.72 40.01 -28.10
N TYR A 15 -32.85 39.72 -27.44
CA TYR A 15 -33.26 40.32 -26.16
C TYR A 15 -34.29 39.41 -25.47
N TYR A 16 -33.95 38.93 -24.26
CA TYR A 16 -34.83 38.14 -23.39
C TYR A 16 -35.87 39.06 -22.72
N ILE A 17 -37.15 38.70 -22.82
CA ILE A 17 -38.21 39.16 -21.92
C ILE A 17 -38.55 37.98 -21.01
N PHE A 18 -38.26 38.12 -19.72
CA PHE A 18 -38.64 37.15 -18.69
C PHE A 18 -40.15 37.13 -18.50
N ILE A 19 -40.77 35.98 -18.77
CA ILE A 19 -42.10 35.64 -18.27
C ILE A 19 -41.89 34.79 -17.01
N PHE A 20 -42.38 35.27 -15.87
CA PHE A 20 -42.43 34.48 -14.63
C PHE A 20 -43.51 33.39 -14.80
N SER A 21 -43.08 32.15 -15.02
CA SER A 21 -43.89 30.97 -14.70
C SER A 21 -43.46 30.46 -13.33
N VAL A 22 -44.41 30.43 -12.39
CA VAL A 22 -44.23 29.83 -11.07
C VAL A 22 -44.10 28.31 -11.27
N TYR A 23 -42.88 27.80 -11.23
CA TYR A 23 -42.62 26.38 -11.03
C TYR A 23 -42.71 26.07 -9.53
N PRO A 24 -43.29 24.93 -9.12
CA PRO A 24 -43.16 24.47 -7.75
C PRO A 24 -41.68 24.33 -7.44
N GLN A 25 -41.24 24.93 -6.33
CA GLN A 25 -39.92 24.68 -5.77
C GLN A 25 -39.84 23.19 -5.46
N ASN A 26 -39.20 22.42 -6.33
CA ASN A 26 -38.50 21.24 -5.88
C ASN A 26 -37.50 21.76 -4.84
N LEU A 27 -37.68 21.32 -3.60
CA LEU A 27 -36.66 21.38 -2.57
C LEU A 27 -35.42 20.70 -3.16
N ILE A 28 -34.52 21.50 -3.75
CA ILE A 28 -33.12 21.14 -3.84
C ILE A 28 -32.71 21.07 -2.37
N GLY A 29 -32.77 19.87 -1.80
CA GLY A 29 -32.20 19.58 -0.51
C GLY A 29 -30.77 20.11 -0.52
N LEU A 30 -30.47 21.01 0.40
CA LEU A 30 -29.12 21.49 0.65
C LEU A 30 -28.26 20.28 1.03
N ARG A 31 -27.63 19.63 0.06
CA ARG A 31 -26.57 18.65 0.30
C ARG A 31 -25.40 19.41 0.91
N LYS A 32 -25.06 19.09 2.15
CA LYS A 32 -23.85 19.57 2.81
C LYS A 32 -22.66 18.81 2.19
N PRO A 33 -21.52 19.46 1.94
CA PRO A 33 -20.32 18.76 1.48
C PRO A 33 -19.80 17.88 2.63
N VAL A 34 -19.98 16.57 2.50
CA VAL A 34 -19.20 15.56 3.22
C VAL A 34 -17.80 15.59 2.60
N ILE A 35 -16.75 15.43 3.41
CA ILE A 35 -15.39 15.37 2.90
C ILE A 35 -15.00 13.91 2.92
N ASP A 36 -15.42 13.23 1.87
CA ASP A 36 -15.06 11.84 1.63
C ASP A 36 -13.60 11.81 1.17
N ASP A 37 -12.74 11.28 2.03
CA ASP A 37 -11.34 11.03 1.74
C ASP A 37 -11.16 9.55 1.38
N TYR A 38 -11.03 9.29 0.09
CA TYR A 38 -10.93 7.95 -0.50
C TYR A 38 -9.67 7.78 -1.36
N ASN A 39 -8.71 8.71 -1.26
CA ASN A 39 -7.50 8.71 -2.11
C ASN A 39 -6.26 8.12 -1.40
N ASN A 40 -6.41 7.63 -0.17
CA ASN A 40 -5.30 7.11 0.63
C ASN A 40 -5.28 5.58 0.60
N TYR A 41 -4.09 5.02 0.37
CA TYR A 41 -3.84 3.58 0.40
C TYR A 41 -2.46 3.26 0.97
N THR A 42 -2.32 2.07 1.54
CA THR A 42 -1.06 1.63 2.15
C THR A 42 0.03 1.42 1.09
N MET A 43 1.23 1.93 1.32
CA MET A 43 2.32 1.98 0.32
C MET A 43 3.68 1.56 0.90
N VAL A 44 3.75 1.27 2.20
CA VAL A 44 4.99 0.78 2.83
C VAL A 44 5.16 -0.74 2.72
N GLY A 45 4.06 -1.50 2.77
CA GLY A 45 4.05 -2.96 2.65
C GLY A 45 3.76 -3.45 1.23
N GLN A 46 3.54 -4.76 1.08
CA GLN A 46 3.17 -5.38 -0.19
C GLN A 46 1.66 -5.36 -0.45
N ILE A 47 0.84 -5.00 0.54
CA ILE A 47 -0.59 -4.74 0.35
C ILE A 47 -0.80 -3.24 0.11
N GLY A 48 -1.38 -2.91 -1.05
CA GLY A 48 -2.00 -1.64 -1.37
C GLY A 48 -3.48 -1.66 -1.01
N LEU A 49 -3.81 -1.34 0.23
CA LEU A 49 -5.17 -1.30 0.75
C LEU A 49 -5.68 0.15 0.77
N THR A 50 -6.71 0.45 -0.03
CA THR A 50 -7.41 1.73 0.07
C THR A 50 -8.23 1.78 1.36
N VAL A 51 -8.11 2.87 2.10
CA VAL A 51 -8.87 3.16 3.32
C VAL A 51 -9.63 4.45 3.13
N THR A 52 -10.91 4.49 3.53
CA THR A 52 -11.70 5.72 3.53
C THR A 52 -11.95 6.25 4.94
N ASN A 53 -12.31 7.52 5.06
CA ASN A 53 -12.72 8.11 6.34
C ASN A 53 -14.20 7.88 6.67
N TYR A 54 -14.87 6.91 6.05
CA TYR A 54 -16.27 6.54 6.31
C TYR A 54 -16.47 5.02 6.41
N GLY A 55 -15.39 4.29 6.74
CA GLY A 55 -15.44 2.86 7.07
C GLY A 55 -15.47 1.89 5.89
N VAL A 56 -15.44 2.40 4.65
CA VAL A 56 -15.25 1.59 3.44
C VAL A 56 -13.76 1.34 3.25
N LEU A 57 -13.46 0.14 2.77
CA LEU A 57 -12.14 -0.29 2.31
C LEU A 57 -12.23 -0.59 0.82
N GLY A 58 -11.16 -0.31 0.08
CA GLY A 58 -11.15 -0.45 -1.37
C GLY A 58 -11.74 0.75 -2.10
N ASN A 59 -11.67 0.68 -3.43
CA ASN A 59 -12.18 1.75 -4.31
C ASN A 59 -13.15 1.26 -5.39
N GLY A 60 -13.57 -0.01 -5.32
CA GLY A 60 -14.45 -0.64 -6.30
C GLY A 60 -13.85 -0.74 -7.68
N TRP A 61 -12.52 -0.67 -7.77
CA TRP A 61 -11.77 -0.55 -9.01
C TRP A 61 -12.22 0.64 -9.88
N ASN A 62 -12.75 1.71 -9.28
CA ASN A 62 -13.16 2.91 -10.03
C ASN A 62 -11.97 3.80 -10.42
N ASN A 63 -10.80 3.58 -9.83
CA ASN A 63 -9.57 4.30 -10.13
C ASN A 63 -8.44 3.32 -10.51
N PRO A 64 -8.04 3.23 -11.80
CA PRO A 64 -6.99 2.30 -12.24
C PRO A 64 -5.60 2.62 -11.65
N ASP A 65 -5.39 3.87 -11.22
CA ASP A 65 -4.12 4.34 -10.64
C ASP A 65 -4.04 4.13 -9.13
N GLN A 66 -5.05 3.52 -8.51
CA GLN A 66 -5.13 3.27 -7.08
C GLN A 66 -5.54 1.82 -6.80
N PRO A 67 -4.77 1.07 -5.99
CA PRO A 67 -5.12 -0.30 -5.67
C PRO A 67 -6.34 -0.34 -4.76
N SER A 68 -7.22 -1.32 -4.95
CA SER A 68 -8.33 -1.54 -4.00
C SER A 68 -7.81 -2.33 -2.79
N CYS A 69 -7.24 -3.49 -3.08
CA CYS A 69 -6.48 -4.33 -2.15
C CYS A 69 -5.48 -5.17 -2.95
N ARG A 70 -4.46 -4.50 -3.48
CA ARG A 70 -3.44 -5.16 -4.32
C ARG A 70 -2.38 -5.79 -3.44
N TYR A 71 -2.21 -7.11 -3.50
CA TYR A 71 -1.06 -7.78 -2.89
C TYR A 71 0.08 -7.89 -3.89
N LYS A 72 1.31 -7.89 -3.36
CA LYS A 72 2.55 -7.75 -4.13
C LYS A 72 2.49 -6.53 -5.04
N GLN A 73 2.04 -5.38 -4.52
CA GLN A 73 1.93 -4.14 -5.30
C GLN A 73 3.27 -3.63 -5.87
N TYR A 74 4.39 -4.18 -5.39
CA TYR A 74 5.74 -3.91 -5.87
C TYR A 74 6.42 -5.18 -6.40
N ALA A 75 5.66 -6.06 -7.04
CA ALA A 75 6.15 -7.35 -7.49
C ALA A 75 7.29 -7.24 -8.50
N ASP A 76 8.09 -8.31 -8.51
CA ASP A 76 9.15 -8.49 -9.49
C ASP A 76 8.61 -8.97 -10.86
N VAL A 77 7.37 -9.43 -10.89
CA VAL A 77 6.67 -9.90 -12.08
C VAL A 77 5.21 -9.48 -11.98
N GLU A 78 4.67 -8.87 -13.04
CA GLU A 78 3.26 -8.41 -13.12
C GLU A 78 2.24 -9.52 -12.79
N LYS A 79 2.63 -10.78 -13.03
CA LYS A 79 1.85 -11.99 -12.70
C LYS A 79 1.54 -12.14 -11.21
N GLU A 80 2.38 -11.58 -10.34
CA GLU A 80 2.19 -11.67 -8.89
C GLU A 80 1.40 -10.48 -8.32
N GLU A 81 1.17 -9.42 -9.11
CA GLU A 81 0.40 -8.24 -8.70
C GLU A 81 -1.10 -8.51 -8.80
N ILE A 82 -1.72 -8.85 -7.67
CA ILE A 82 -3.09 -9.41 -7.64
C ILE A 82 -4.01 -8.49 -6.82
N GLU A 83 -5.16 -8.10 -7.36
CA GLU A 83 -6.24 -7.42 -6.64
C GLU A 83 -7.13 -8.46 -5.93
N HIS A 84 -7.70 -8.11 -4.78
CA HIS A 84 -8.37 -9.08 -3.91
C HIS A 84 -9.84 -8.76 -3.58
N PHE A 85 -10.27 -7.51 -3.70
CA PHE A 85 -11.67 -7.16 -3.51
C PHE A 85 -12.02 -5.83 -4.20
N SER A 86 -13.28 -5.71 -4.57
CA SER A 86 -13.87 -4.46 -5.06
C SER A 86 -14.09 -3.50 -3.89
N TYR A 87 -14.90 -3.92 -2.91
CA TYR A 87 -15.14 -3.20 -1.67
C TYR A 87 -15.11 -4.13 -0.47
N ALA A 88 -14.75 -3.58 0.68
CA ALA A 88 -15.01 -4.17 1.98
C ALA A 88 -15.45 -3.07 2.95
N GLY A 89 -15.97 -3.43 4.13
CA GLY A 89 -16.43 -2.41 5.05
C GLY A 89 -16.79 -2.89 6.45
N LEU A 90 -16.75 -1.95 7.38
CA LEU A 90 -17.11 -2.16 8.77
C LEU A 90 -18.62 -2.35 8.94
N TRP A 91 -19.03 -3.37 9.69
CA TRP A 91 -20.38 -3.55 10.20
C TRP A 91 -20.34 -3.53 11.73
N VAL A 92 -21.26 -2.79 12.37
CA VAL A 92 -21.44 -2.78 13.83
C VAL A 92 -22.91 -3.05 14.13
N GLY A 93 -23.19 -4.14 14.83
CA GLY A 93 -24.54 -4.54 15.21
C GLY A 93 -24.71 -4.56 16.73
N GLY A 94 -25.89 -4.20 17.22
CA GLY A 94 -26.20 -4.23 18.65
C GLY A 94 -27.70 -4.20 18.94
N ILE A 95 -28.05 -4.39 20.21
CA ILE A 95 -29.43 -4.30 20.70
C ILE A 95 -29.61 -2.99 21.46
N VAL A 96 -30.43 -2.09 20.92
CA VAL A 96 -30.77 -0.79 21.50
C VAL A 96 -32.24 -0.77 21.85
N ASN A 97 -32.57 -0.54 23.13
CA ASN A 97 -33.96 -0.53 23.61
C ASN A 97 -34.78 -1.78 23.24
N GLY A 98 -34.12 -2.94 23.08
CA GLY A 98 -34.74 -4.21 22.68
C GLY A 98 -34.84 -4.42 21.16
N GLU A 99 -34.42 -3.45 20.35
CA GLU A 99 -34.39 -3.55 18.88
C GLU A 99 -32.99 -3.90 18.40
N LYS A 100 -32.90 -4.84 17.45
CA LYS A 100 -31.66 -5.13 16.72
C LYS A 100 -31.43 -4.01 15.71
N ARG A 101 -30.23 -3.44 15.71
CA ARG A 101 -29.81 -2.37 14.80
C ARG A 101 -28.42 -2.69 14.27
N VAL A 102 -28.17 -2.34 13.02
CA VAL A 102 -26.86 -2.49 12.39
C VAL A 102 -26.51 -1.22 11.63
N SER A 103 -25.32 -0.68 11.89
CA SER A 103 -24.72 0.39 11.09
C SER A 103 -23.62 -0.22 10.23
N THR A 104 -23.66 0.06 8.93
CA THR A 104 -22.74 -0.51 7.95
C THR A 104 -22.04 0.59 7.17
N ALA A 105 -20.79 0.33 6.76
CA ALA A 105 -20.08 1.18 5.82
C ALA A 105 -20.57 0.97 4.38
N ILE A 106 -20.91 -0.27 4.05
CA ILE A 106 -21.39 -0.70 2.74
C ILE A 106 -22.05 -2.08 2.87
N VAL A 107 -23.00 -2.37 1.99
CA VAL A 107 -23.64 -3.69 1.83
C VAL A 107 -23.70 -4.09 0.35
N ASP A 108 -24.05 -5.35 0.11
CA ASP A 108 -24.31 -5.90 -1.22
C ASP A 108 -25.29 -5.02 -2.02
N GLY A 109 -24.85 -4.55 -3.19
CA GLY A 109 -25.66 -3.81 -4.16
C GLY A 109 -25.87 -2.32 -3.88
N VAL A 110 -25.25 -1.73 -2.85
CA VAL A 110 -25.43 -0.32 -2.47
C VAL A 110 -24.12 0.45 -2.66
N PHE A 111 -24.19 1.54 -3.45
CA PHE A 111 -23.00 2.33 -3.81
C PHE A 111 -23.22 3.85 -3.68
N ASP A 112 -24.45 4.27 -3.38
CA ASP A 112 -24.82 5.68 -3.25
C ASP A 112 -24.81 6.10 -1.76
N TYR A 113 -24.21 7.25 -1.49
CA TYR A 113 -24.15 7.82 -0.14
C TYR A 113 -25.55 8.09 0.45
N ALA A 114 -25.70 7.78 1.74
CA ALA A 114 -26.92 7.97 2.54
C ALA A 114 -28.14 7.14 2.08
N ASP A 115 -27.89 6.02 1.39
CA ASP A 115 -28.86 4.95 1.21
C ASP A 115 -28.81 3.94 2.36
N GLU A 116 -29.86 3.13 2.50
CA GLU A 116 -29.86 2.00 3.44
C GLU A 116 -28.71 1.05 3.08
N GLY A 117 -27.86 0.73 4.05
CA GLY A 117 -26.61 -0.01 3.85
C GLY A 117 -25.37 0.86 3.66
N PHE A 118 -25.48 2.17 3.90
CA PHE A 118 -24.36 3.13 3.92
C PHE A 118 -24.58 4.15 5.04
N GLU A 119 -24.43 3.71 6.30
CA GLU A 119 -24.81 4.49 7.48
C GLU A 119 -23.67 5.33 8.08
N PHE A 120 -22.41 4.99 7.83
CA PHE A 120 -21.30 5.77 8.36
C PHE A 120 -21.07 7.04 7.55
N THR A 121 -20.99 8.17 8.26
CA THR A 121 -20.82 9.50 7.67
C THR A 121 -19.72 10.28 8.39
N THR A 122 -19.14 11.24 7.67
CA THR A 122 -18.11 12.14 8.21
C THR A 122 -18.72 13.46 8.68
N SER A 123 -17.96 14.20 9.48
CA SER A 123 -18.28 15.59 9.78
C SER A 123 -18.06 16.47 8.53
N PRO A 124 -18.70 17.65 8.44
CA PRO A 124 -18.50 18.57 7.33
C PRO A 124 -17.19 19.37 7.40
N LEU A 125 -16.34 19.10 8.39
CA LEU A 125 -15.17 19.91 8.67
C LEU A 125 -14.09 19.64 7.61
N PRO A 126 -13.51 20.66 6.96
CA PRO A 126 -12.35 20.55 6.07
C PRO A 126 -11.18 19.70 6.57
N SER A 127 -11.04 19.58 7.89
CA SER A 127 -9.98 18.81 8.55
C SER A 127 -10.31 17.34 8.75
N ASP A 128 -11.53 16.91 8.44
CA ASP A 128 -12.00 15.54 8.60
C ASP A 128 -11.55 14.69 7.40
N THR A 129 -10.24 14.46 7.37
CA THR A 129 -9.51 13.71 6.33
C THR A 129 -8.61 12.70 7.02
N ILE A 130 -8.12 11.72 6.27
CA ILE A 130 -7.22 10.70 6.81
C ILE A 130 -5.91 11.38 7.23
N LYS A 131 -5.54 11.17 8.48
CA LYS A 131 -4.24 11.62 9.01
C LYS A 131 -3.24 10.48 8.87
N ILE A 132 -2.02 10.84 8.44
CA ILE A 132 -0.93 9.87 8.22
C ILE A 132 0.15 10.09 9.28
N ARG A 133 0.63 8.99 9.88
CA ARG A 133 1.88 8.95 10.66
C ARG A 133 2.78 7.84 10.12
N SER A 134 4.08 7.93 10.43
CA SER A 134 5.06 6.90 10.07
C SER A 134 6.12 6.78 11.16
N SER A 135 6.52 5.55 11.49
CA SER A 135 7.67 5.30 12.37
C SER A 135 9.02 5.39 11.62
N ILE A 136 9.02 5.42 10.29
CA ILE A 136 10.22 5.58 9.46
C ILE A 136 10.76 7.01 9.62
N GLN A 137 11.98 7.14 10.14
CA GLN A 137 12.60 8.44 10.45
C GLN A 137 12.81 9.35 9.24
N THR A 138 13.02 8.77 8.05
CA THR A 138 13.20 9.50 6.79
C THR A 138 11.88 9.94 6.15
N SER A 139 10.74 9.45 6.66
CA SER A 139 9.42 9.81 6.15
C SER A 139 9.05 11.26 6.48
N ARG A 140 8.43 11.96 5.52
CA ARG A 140 7.80 13.28 5.76
C ARG A 140 6.66 13.25 6.78
N TYR A 141 6.13 12.05 7.08
CA TYR A 141 5.07 11.80 8.06
C TYR A 141 5.63 11.24 9.38
N TYR A 142 6.95 11.29 9.57
CA TYR A 142 7.59 10.77 10.77
C TYR A 142 6.93 11.32 12.04
N SER A 143 6.59 10.42 12.96
CA SER A 143 6.05 10.75 14.27
C SER A 143 6.53 9.74 15.29
N PRO A 144 7.05 10.17 16.45
CA PRO A 144 7.40 9.25 17.55
C PRO A 144 6.16 8.60 18.20
N LYS A 145 4.95 8.99 17.78
CA LYS A 145 3.68 8.37 18.18
C LYS A 145 3.11 7.41 17.12
N ALA A 146 3.86 7.16 16.05
CA ALA A 146 3.45 6.19 15.04
C ALA A 146 3.64 4.78 15.59
N ILE A 147 2.69 3.89 15.30
CA ILE A 147 2.76 2.48 15.69
C ILE A 147 3.47 1.66 14.62
N SER A 148 3.21 1.97 13.34
CA SER A 148 3.73 1.23 12.20
C SER A 148 4.45 2.14 11.21
N HIS A 149 5.01 1.54 10.16
CA HIS A 149 5.69 2.29 9.10
C HIS A 149 4.73 3.21 8.34
N GLN A 150 3.43 2.91 8.34
CA GLN A 150 2.39 3.80 7.88
C GLN A 150 1.10 3.58 8.66
N ASP A 151 0.72 4.59 9.45
CA ASP A 151 -0.57 4.64 10.12
C ASP A 151 -1.55 5.51 9.32
N PHE A 152 -2.78 5.05 9.15
CA PHE A 152 -3.92 5.89 8.79
C PHE A 152 -4.85 6.07 9.98
N ILE A 153 -5.37 7.28 10.15
CA ILE A 153 -6.25 7.63 11.27
C ILE A 153 -7.43 8.42 10.72
N CYS A 154 -8.65 7.95 10.98
CA CYS A 154 -9.89 8.62 10.59
C CYS A 154 -11.00 8.43 11.64
N GLU A 155 -12.04 9.26 11.54
CA GLU A 155 -13.23 9.18 12.40
C GLU A 155 -14.50 9.30 11.57
N TYR A 156 -15.54 8.56 11.96
CA TYR A 156 -16.86 8.59 11.32
C TYR A 156 -17.95 8.11 12.28
N THR A 157 -19.21 8.30 11.93
CA THR A 157 -20.34 8.06 12.84
C THR A 157 -21.61 7.65 12.09
N ASP A 158 -22.48 6.91 12.78
CA ASP A 158 -23.85 6.60 12.32
C ASP A 158 -24.89 7.67 12.72
N MET A 159 -24.45 8.78 13.31
CA MET A 159 -25.34 9.84 13.81
C MET A 159 -25.85 10.73 12.67
N ASP A 160 -26.87 10.25 11.95
CA ASP A 160 -27.58 10.91 10.84
C ASP A 160 -27.90 12.41 11.06
N PHE A 161 -28.12 12.82 12.30
CA PHE A 161 -28.60 14.16 12.65
C PHE A 161 -27.55 15.28 12.58
N LEU A 162 -26.26 14.98 12.48
CA LEU A 162 -25.21 16.01 12.30
C LEU A 162 -25.33 16.74 10.94
N ASN A 163 -26.07 16.15 10.00
CA ASN A 163 -26.25 16.66 8.64
C ASN A 163 -27.73 16.84 8.22
N GLY A 164 -28.70 16.50 9.09
CA GLY A 164 -30.13 16.75 8.86
C GLY A 164 -30.79 15.85 7.80
N LEU A 165 -30.11 14.76 7.40
CA LEU A 165 -30.59 13.71 6.52
C LEU A 165 -30.85 12.48 7.38
N SER A 166 -32.03 11.87 7.25
CA SER A 166 -32.31 10.57 7.85
C SER A 166 -32.16 9.54 6.74
N ILE A 167 -31.37 8.51 6.97
CA ILE A 167 -31.28 7.35 6.08
C ILE A 167 -32.59 6.58 6.18
N THR A 168 -33.08 6.13 5.04
CA THR A 168 -34.36 5.38 4.99
C THR A 168 -34.15 4.02 5.66
N ASN A 169 -35.13 3.60 6.48
CA ASN A 169 -35.12 2.31 7.20
C ASN A 169 -33.99 2.11 8.23
N HIS A 170 -33.13 3.10 8.47
CA HIS A 170 -32.09 3.01 9.49
C HIS A 170 -32.46 3.83 10.74
N ASN A 171 -32.17 3.27 11.91
CA ASN A 171 -32.22 3.98 13.18
C ASN A 171 -30.82 3.96 13.80
N PRO A 172 -30.18 5.12 14.01
CA PRO A 172 -28.84 5.16 14.57
C PRO A 172 -28.72 4.42 15.92
N MET A 173 -27.64 3.68 16.07
CA MET A 173 -27.14 3.17 17.35
C MET A 173 -26.52 4.30 18.19
N GLY A 174 -26.03 5.37 17.54
CA GLY A 174 -25.41 6.52 18.21
C GLY A 174 -23.96 6.25 18.57
N ILE A 175 -23.21 5.72 17.61
CA ILE A 175 -21.81 5.34 17.73
C ILE A 175 -20.90 6.27 16.93
N ARG A 176 -19.73 6.55 17.50
CA ARG A 176 -18.61 7.15 16.79
C ARG A 176 -17.50 6.12 16.69
N ILE A 177 -16.94 6.00 15.50
CA ILE A 177 -15.81 5.12 15.19
C ILE A 177 -14.56 5.97 15.08
N HIS A 178 -13.52 5.56 15.79
CA HIS A 178 -12.16 6.00 15.55
C HIS A 178 -11.40 4.80 14.97
N GLN A 179 -10.95 4.91 13.72
CA GLN A 179 -10.23 3.86 13.03
C GLN A 179 -8.76 4.23 12.90
N GLU A 180 -7.90 3.31 13.30
CA GLU A 180 -6.47 3.32 12.98
C GLU A 180 -6.13 2.11 12.12
N SER A 181 -5.41 2.30 11.01
CA SER A 181 -4.90 1.21 10.17
C SER A 181 -3.38 1.18 10.22
N TYR A 182 -2.77 0.02 10.40
CA TYR A 182 -1.32 -0.15 10.58
C TYR A 182 -0.71 -1.06 9.50
N ALA A 183 0.35 -0.58 8.85
CA ALA A 183 1.09 -1.32 7.83
C ALA A 183 2.60 -1.29 8.10
N TRP A 184 3.23 -2.45 7.95
CA TRP A 184 4.68 -2.64 8.08
C TRP A 184 5.30 -2.99 6.73
N ASN A 185 6.63 -2.89 6.68
CA ASN A 185 7.41 -3.26 5.50
C ASN A 185 8.38 -4.41 5.78
N TYR A 186 8.34 -5.04 6.94
CA TYR A 186 9.18 -6.21 7.22
C TYR A 186 8.71 -7.39 6.38
N SER A 187 9.61 -8.24 5.89
CA SER A 187 9.25 -9.33 4.96
C SER A 187 8.26 -10.36 5.52
N PHE A 188 8.13 -10.45 6.85
CA PHE A 188 7.15 -11.31 7.53
C PHE A 188 5.86 -10.55 7.91
N ALA A 189 5.83 -9.22 7.74
CA ALA A 189 4.72 -8.34 8.12
C ALA A 189 4.26 -7.39 7.00
N ASP A 190 4.72 -7.59 5.77
CA ASP A 190 4.34 -6.79 4.60
C ASP A 190 3.11 -7.35 3.86
N ALA A 191 2.59 -8.50 4.32
CA ALA A 191 1.47 -9.23 3.75
C ALA A 191 0.20 -9.20 4.61
N PHE A 192 0.11 -8.24 5.55
CA PHE A 192 -1.13 -7.91 6.24
C PHE A 192 -1.23 -6.42 6.56
N VAL A 193 -2.46 -5.95 6.77
CA VAL A 193 -2.77 -4.62 7.33
C VAL A 193 -3.71 -4.83 8.50
N ILE A 194 -3.37 -4.27 9.66
CA ILE A 194 -4.23 -4.33 10.84
C ILE A 194 -5.17 -3.13 10.84
N LEU A 195 -6.45 -3.39 11.08
CA LEU A 195 -7.53 -2.43 11.19
C LEU A 195 -8.02 -2.43 12.63
N ASP A 196 -7.81 -1.33 13.33
CA ASP A 196 -8.16 -1.15 14.72
C ASP A 196 -9.27 -0.12 14.88
N TYR A 197 -10.36 -0.53 15.52
CA TYR A 197 -11.57 0.27 15.66
C TYR A 197 -11.86 0.51 17.13
N THR A 198 -11.85 1.77 17.54
CA THR A 198 -12.42 2.19 18.83
C THR A 198 -13.85 2.69 18.59
N ILE A 199 -14.81 2.01 19.20
CA ILE A 199 -16.25 2.27 19.06
C ILE A 199 -16.74 2.94 20.34
N TYR A 200 -17.16 4.19 20.23
CA TYR A 200 -17.70 4.98 21.34
C TYR A 200 -19.23 4.95 21.31
N ASN A 201 -19.87 4.72 22.46
CA ASN A 201 -21.30 4.98 22.60
C ASN A 201 -21.52 6.46 22.91
N GLU A 202 -21.89 7.22 21.90
CA GLU A 202 -22.19 8.65 21.97
C GLU A 202 -23.70 8.92 21.79
N SER A 203 -24.55 7.94 22.14
CA SER A 203 -26.01 8.03 22.03
C SER A 203 -26.62 9.24 22.76
N HIS A 204 -25.91 9.84 23.71
CA HIS A 204 -26.31 11.09 24.36
C HIS A 204 -26.37 12.30 23.41
N LEU A 205 -25.73 12.21 22.24
CA LEU A 205 -25.80 13.22 21.16
C LEU A 205 -26.98 12.97 20.21
N VAL A 206 -27.61 11.80 20.28
CA VAL A 206 -28.71 11.40 19.41
C VAL A 206 -30.07 11.81 20.03
N PRO A 207 -31.01 12.38 19.27
CA PRO A 207 -32.35 12.68 19.77
C PRO A 207 -33.04 11.44 20.37
N GLY A 208 -33.49 11.55 21.62
CA GLY A 208 -34.11 10.45 22.36
C GLY A 208 -33.13 9.60 23.18
N GLY A 209 -31.82 9.85 23.06
CA GLY A 209 -30.80 9.25 23.93
C GLY A 209 -30.69 9.94 25.30
N PRO A 210 -29.80 9.45 26.18
CA PRO A 210 -28.85 8.35 25.95
C PRO A 210 -29.47 6.94 26.10
N TRP A 211 -28.81 5.92 25.56
CA TRP A 211 -29.18 4.51 25.74
C TRP A 211 -27.99 3.56 25.81
N ASP A 212 -28.21 2.44 26.46
CA ASP A 212 -27.29 1.30 26.46
C ASP A 212 -27.34 0.56 25.12
N ILE A 213 -26.19 0.08 24.65
CA ILE A 213 -26.09 -0.83 23.50
C ILE A 213 -25.68 -2.19 24.05
N LYS A 214 -26.53 -3.21 23.89
CA LYS A 214 -26.25 -4.57 24.36
C LYS A 214 -25.73 -5.46 23.23
N ASP A 215 -24.88 -6.42 23.60
CA ASP A 215 -24.35 -7.48 22.76
C ASP A 215 -23.88 -6.97 21.40
N ILE A 216 -22.83 -6.15 21.45
CA ILE A 216 -22.23 -5.57 20.24
C ILE A 216 -21.48 -6.67 19.49
N TYR A 217 -21.78 -6.81 18.21
CA TYR A 217 -20.97 -7.59 17.27
C TYR A 217 -20.33 -6.63 16.28
N VAL A 218 -19.09 -6.89 15.93
CA VAL A 218 -18.35 -6.10 14.94
C VAL A 218 -17.86 -7.04 13.86
N GLY A 219 -17.93 -6.64 12.60
CA GLY A 219 -17.47 -7.46 11.49
C GLY A 219 -16.96 -6.67 10.30
N ILE A 220 -16.26 -7.37 9.43
CA ILE A 220 -15.80 -6.88 8.14
C ILE A 220 -16.53 -7.68 7.06
N TRP A 221 -17.36 -6.98 6.31
CA TRP A 221 -17.98 -7.46 5.09
C TRP A 221 -17.02 -7.27 3.92
N MET A 222 -17.02 -8.20 2.96
CA MET A 222 -16.12 -8.16 1.80
C MET A 222 -16.79 -8.67 0.52
N ASP A 223 -16.75 -7.82 -0.51
CA ASP A 223 -16.98 -8.16 -1.92
C ASP A 223 -15.65 -8.59 -2.54
N ALA A 224 -15.19 -9.77 -2.11
CA ALA A 224 -13.92 -10.35 -2.50
C ALA A 224 -13.98 -10.83 -3.96
N SER A 225 -12.88 -10.59 -4.68
CA SER A 225 -12.62 -11.13 -6.00
C SER A 225 -11.12 -11.06 -6.26
N VAL A 226 -10.49 -12.23 -6.29
CA VAL A 226 -9.06 -12.43 -6.49
C VAL A 226 -8.79 -12.49 -7.99
N ALA A 227 -8.12 -11.48 -8.52
CA ALA A 227 -7.85 -11.37 -9.95
C ALA A 227 -6.61 -10.53 -10.24
N ASN A 228 -5.99 -10.76 -11.40
CA ASN A 228 -4.83 -9.99 -11.84
C ASN A 228 -5.19 -9.08 -13.02
N MET A 229 -5.19 -7.77 -12.75
CA MET A 229 -5.58 -6.74 -13.72
C MET A 229 -4.58 -6.60 -14.89
N ASN A 230 -3.37 -7.17 -14.79
CA ASN A 230 -2.39 -7.22 -15.89
C ASN A 230 -2.64 -8.41 -16.83
N TYR A 231 -3.41 -9.42 -16.40
CA TYR A 231 -3.81 -10.56 -17.22
C TYR A 231 -5.19 -10.37 -17.83
N THR A 232 -6.18 -10.13 -16.96
CA THR A 232 -7.56 -9.86 -17.31
C THR A 232 -7.99 -8.55 -16.66
N SER A 233 -8.22 -7.53 -17.48
CA SER A 233 -8.49 -6.17 -16.99
C SER A 233 -9.98 -5.83 -17.10
N ILE A 234 -10.56 -5.33 -16.01
CA ILE A 234 -11.92 -4.74 -16.02
C ILE A 234 -11.98 -3.43 -16.82
N TYR A 235 -10.83 -2.76 -16.99
CA TYR A 235 -10.73 -1.50 -17.72
C TYR A 235 -10.69 -1.68 -19.24
N GLU A 236 -10.47 -2.91 -19.71
CA GLU A 236 -10.34 -3.24 -21.12
C GLU A 236 -11.58 -4.00 -21.61
N PRO A 237 -12.37 -3.44 -22.55
CA PRO A 237 -13.53 -4.13 -23.10
C PRO A 237 -13.15 -5.47 -23.73
N GLY A 238 -13.70 -6.56 -23.19
CA GLY A 238 -13.38 -7.92 -23.65
C GLY A 238 -12.09 -8.51 -23.07
N GLY A 239 -11.48 -7.86 -22.06
CA GLY A 239 -10.25 -8.29 -21.39
C GLY A 239 -10.36 -9.58 -20.57
N GLY A 240 -11.51 -10.26 -20.56
CA GLY A 240 -11.66 -11.59 -19.97
C GLY A 240 -11.89 -11.62 -18.46
N PHE A 241 -11.94 -10.47 -17.78
CA PHE A 241 -12.21 -10.38 -16.34
C PHE A 241 -13.54 -11.04 -15.98
N THR A 242 -13.57 -11.78 -14.86
CA THR A 242 -14.75 -12.46 -14.34
C THR A 242 -14.80 -12.38 -12.82
N TRP A 243 -16.02 -12.37 -12.30
CA TRP A 243 -16.32 -12.39 -10.86
C TRP A 243 -16.72 -13.78 -10.37
N TYR A 244 -16.90 -14.74 -11.28
CA TYR A 244 -17.68 -15.97 -11.07
C TYR A 244 -16.82 -17.24 -10.97
N ASP A 245 -15.53 -17.10 -10.76
CA ASP A 245 -14.51 -18.16 -10.71
C ASP A 245 -13.82 -18.26 -9.35
N ASN A 246 -14.33 -17.55 -8.34
CA ASN A 246 -13.76 -17.50 -7.01
C ASN A 246 -14.52 -18.42 -6.03
N LEU A 247 -13.84 -18.86 -4.96
CA LEU A 247 -14.38 -19.70 -3.89
C LEU A 247 -13.98 -19.15 -2.52
N ASP A 248 -14.94 -19.23 -1.59
CA ASP A 248 -14.80 -18.78 -0.20
C ASP A 248 -14.60 -19.95 0.76
N GLY A 249 -14.07 -19.67 1.95
CA GLY A 249 -13.99 -20.61 3.05
C GLY A 249 -13.71 -19.97 4.42
N PHE A 250 -13.74 -20.80 5.45
CA PHE A 250 -13.46 -20.37 6.82
C PHE A 250 -12.51 -21.36 7.53
N ASP A 251 -11.27 -20.91 7.72
CA ASP A 251 -10.20 -21.71 8.30
C ASP A 251 -10.22 -21.61 9.83
N GLN A 252 -10.43 -22.75 10.48
CA GLN A 252 -10.46 -22.88 11.94
C GLN A 252 -9.28 -23.69 12.49
N THR A 253 -8.19 -23.80 11.74
CA THR A 253 -6.95 -24.43 12.22
C THR A 253 -6.43 -23.71 13.45
N ILE A 254 -5.69 -24.43 14.31
CA ILE A 254 -5.19 -23.90 15.57
C ILE A 254 -3.92 -23.08 15.35
N PHE A 255 -3.92 -21.87 15.90
CA PHE A 255 -2.73 -21.07 16.15
C PHE A 255 -2.27 -21.30 17.59
N ASP A 256 -1.01 -21.66 17.73
CA ASP A 256 -0.36 -21.88 19.01
C ASP A 256 0.91 -21.02 19.03
N PRO A 257 0.94 -19.90 19.79
CA PRO A 257 2.10 -19.02 19.84
C PRO A 257 3.29 -19.65 20.57
N ASN A 258 3.08 -20.71 21.35
CA ASN A 258 4.13 -21.34 22.15
C ASN A 258 3.91 -22.86 22.29
N PRO A 259 4.22 -23.65 21.24
CA PRO A 259 3.90 -25.07 21.18
C PRO A 259 4.63 -25.94 22.21
N ASP A 260 5.61 -25.37 22.91
CA ASP A 260 6.37 -26.05 23.96
C ASP A 260 5.73 -25.91 25.36
N ASP A 261 4.67 -25.12 25.52
CA ASP A 261 3.95 -24.99 26.78
C ASP A 261 2.70 -25.92 26.88
N ALA A 262 1.83 -25.64 27.85
CA ALA A 262 0.65 -26.47 28.14
C ALA A 262 -0.65 -25.91 27.51
N ASP A 263 -0.61 -24.72 26.93
CA ASP A 263 -1.74 -24.10 26.25
C ASP A 263 -1.90 -24.74 24.87
N PRO A 264 -3.07 -25.30 24.53
CA PRO A 264 -3.30 -25.89 23.22
C PRO A 264 -3.48 -24.84 22.09
N GLY A 265 -3.38 -23.54 22.39
CA GLY A 265 -3.62 -22.46 21.44
C GLY A 265 -5.10 -22.23 21.16
N TYR A 266 -5.40 -21.42 20.14
CA TYR A 266 -6.77 -21.05 19.77
C TYR A 266 -6.99 -21.04 18.24
N PRO A 267 -8.24 -21.20 17.78
CA PRO A 267 -8.54 -21.20 16.34
C PRO A 267 -8.16 -19.87 15.66
N ARG A 268 -7.55 -19.95 14.48
CA ARG A 268 -7.22 -18.78 13.64
C ARG A 268 -8.46 -18.03 13.16
N ASN A 269 -9.53 -18.77 12.82
CA ASN A 269 -10.81 -18.23 12.34
C ASN A 269 -10.61 -17.22 11.19
N ILE A 270 -9.98 -17.66 10.10
CA ILE A 270 -9.73 -16.82 8.92
C ILE A 270 -10.88 -17.03 7.93
N ALA A 271 -11.66 -15.99 7.68
CA ALA A 271 -12.54 -15.96 6.50
C ALA A 271 -11.70 -15.66 5.27
N TYR A 272 -11.75 -16.47 4.23
CA TYR A 272 -10.85 -16.31 3.08
C TYR A 272 -11.55 -16.56 1.74
N GLN A 273 -10.96 -16.00 0.68
CA GLN A 273 -11.32 -16.29 -0.71
C GLN A 273 -10.06 -16.53 -1.55
N TYR A 274 -10.20 -17.32 -2.61
CA TYR A 274 -9.20 -17.54 -3.65
C TYR A 274 -9.86 -17.78 -5.02
N ASP A 275 -9.08 -17.59 -6.08
CA ASP A 275 -9.49 -17.95 -7.43
C ASP A 275 -9.39 -19.48 -7.66
N ALA A 276 -10.44 -20.10 -8.19
CA ALA A 276 -10.57 -21.56 -8.16
C ALA A 276 -9.59 -22.30 -9.08
N ASP A 277 -9.24 -21.74 -10.24
CA ASP A 277 -8.37 -22.38 -11.23
C ASP A 277 -6.96 -21.75 -11.32
N GLY A 278 -6.77 -20.63 -10.63
CA GLY A 278 -5.54 -19.91 -10.47
C GLY A 278 -5.14 -19.04 -11.66
N ASP A 279 -5.96 -18.94 -12.71
CA ASP A 279 -5.68 -18.19 -13.94
C ASP A 279 -4.29 -18.50 -14.53
N ASN A 280 -3.92 -19.78 -14.63
CA ASN A 280 -2.58 -20.20 -15.06
C ASN A 280 -1.46 -19.54 -14.23
N GLY A 281 -1.71 -19.33 -12.94
CA GLY A 281 -0.83 -18.71 -11.96
C GLY A 281 -0.96 -17.20 -11.80
N TYR A 282 -1.82 -16.53 -12.57
CA TYR A 282 -2.03 -15.09 -12.41
C TYR A 282 -2.91 -14.74 -11.21
N ALA A 283 -3.69 -15.70 -10.69
CA ALA A 283 -4.53 -15.52 -9.50
C ALA A 283 -4.19 -16.51 -8.36
N HIS A 284 -2.93 -16.98 -8.28
CA HIS A 284 -2.45 -17.87 -7.21
C HIS A 284 -2.26 -17.13 -5.87
N SER A 285 -3.32 -16.53 -5.35
CA SER A 285 -3.32 -15.80 -4.09
C SER A 285 -4.57 -16.11 -3.26
N TYR A 286 -4.49 -15.74 -1.99
CA TYR A 286 -5.58 -15.71 -1.04
C TYR A 286 -5.75 -14.30 -0.50
N ILE A 287 -7.00 -13.91 -0.28
CA ILE A 287 -7.36 -12.86 0.67
C ILE A 287 -7.97 -13.50 1.90
N GLY A 288 -7.61 -13.00 3.08
CA GLY A 288 -8.13 -13.43 4.36
C GLY A 288 -8.49 -12.24 5.25
N VAL A 289 -9.51 -12.43 6.08
CA VAL A 289 -9.82 -11.56 7.21
C VAL A 289 -9.76 -12.38 8.48
N ARG A 290 -9.10 -11.84 9.52
CA ARG A 290 -9.03 -12.45 10.86
C ARG A 290 -9.40 -11.43 11.92
N PHE A 291 -10.19 -11.85 12.90
CA PHE A 291 -10.37 -11.09 14.13
C PHE A 291 -9.20 -11.37 15.08
N LEU A 292 -8.55 -10.31 15.57
CA LEU A 292 -7.33 -10.43 16.38
C LEU A 292 -7.61 -10.36 17.88
N GLY A 293 -8.59 -9.53 18.28
CA GLY A 293 -8.97 -9.41 19.68
C GLY A 293 -9.71 -8.12 20.01
N ASN A 294 -9.94 -7.94 21.32
CA ASN A 294 -10.53 -6.73 21.88
C ASN A 294 -9.89 -6.39 23.23
N ASN A 295 -10.12 -5.18 23.74
CA ASN A 295 -9.47 -4.69 24.96
C ASN A 295 -10.27 -4.83 26.27
N VAL A 296 -11.52 -5.33 26.24
CA VAL A 296 -12.40 -5.34 27.43
C VAL A 296 -12.89 -6.74 27.78
N VAL A 297 -13.46 -7.46 26.81
CA VAL A 297 -14.12 -8.75 26.98
C VAL A 297 -13.10 -9.87 26.87
N PRO A 298 -12.87 -10.66 27.93
CA PRO A 298 -11.92 -11.78 27.89
C PRO A 298 -12.26 -12.80 26.79
N ARG A 299 -11.21 -13.41 26.20
CA ARG A 299 -11.28 -14.36 25.08
C ARG A 299 -12.39 -15.42 25.18
N ARG A 300 -12.58 -15.97 26.39
CA ARG A 300 -13.56 -17.03 26.69
C ARG A 300 -15.04 -16.62 26.56
N TYR A 301 -15.33 -15.32 26.44
CA TYR A 301 -16.70 -14.79 26.43
C TYR A 301 -17.16 -14.29 25.05
N TRP A 302 -16.30 -14.37 24.04
CA TRP A 302 -16.65 -14.02 22.67
C TRP A 302 -16.26 -15.12 21.69
N ASN A 303 -16.89 -15.12 20.52
CA ASN A 303 -16.58 -16.04 19.44
C ASN A 303 -16.53 -15.30 18.08
N ASN A 304 -16.10 -16.00 17.04
CA ASN A 304 -16.15 -15.50 15.67
C ASN A 304 -17.25 -16.21 14.88
N TYR A 305 -17.85 -15.47 13.95
CA TYR A 305 -18.97 -15.91 13.14
C TYR A 305 -18.72 -15.58 11.68
N TYR A 306 -18.93 -16.59 10.83
CA TYR A 306 -18.65 -16.52 9.41
C TYR A 306 -19.93 -16.67 8.61
N ARG A 307 -20.21 -15.70 7.73
CA ARG A 307 -21.31 -15.75 6.77
C ARG A 307 -20.77 -15.59 5.36
N GLN A 308 -21.43 -16.23 4.40
CA GLN A 308 -21.16 -16.01 2.98
C GLN A 308 -22.44 -16.13 2.15
N TRP A 309 -22.50 -15.45 1.01
CA TRP A 309 -23.62 -15.51 0.06
C TRP A 309 -23.16 -15.09 -1.34
N VAL A 310 -23.99 -15.37 -2.35
CA VAL A 310 -23.72 -14.93 -3.73
C VAL A 310 -24.21 -13.50 -3.91
N TRP A 311 -23.42 -12.69 -4.63
CA TRP A 311 -23.76 -11.32 -5.03
C TRP A 311 -25.21 -11.16 -5.45
N ASN A 312 -25.91 -10.21 -4.82
CA ASN A 312 -27.27 -9.82 -5.15
C ASN A 312 -28.26 -11.01 -5.19
N SER A 313 -28.05 -12.02 -4.32
CA SER A 313 -28.85 -13.24 -4.28
C SER A 313 -29.67 -13.37 -2.99
N SER A 314 -30.95 -12.99 -3.04
CA SER A 314 -31.90 -13.18 -1.92
C SER A 314 -32.57 -14.55 -1.91
N ALA A 315 -32.22 -15.40 -2.87
CA ALA A 315 -32.70 -16.77 -3.00
C ALA A 315 -31.69 -17.55 -3.85
N ASN A 316 -31.28 -18.71 -3.35
CA ASN A 316 -30.35 -19.60 -4.03
C ASN A 316 -30.89 -21.04 -3.97
N GLU A 317 -31.19 -21.63 -5.13
CA GLU A 317 -31.77 -22.99 -5.20
C GLU A 317 -30.78 -24.07 -4.77
N ASN A 318 -29.49 -23.88 -5.07
CA ASN A 318 -28.43 -24.83 -4.76
C ASN A 318 -27.97 -24.68 -3.30
N TYR A 319 -27.96 -23.44 -2.80
CA TYR A 319 -27.46 -23.08 -1.48
C TYR A 319 -28.45 -22.20 -0.69
N PRO A 320 -29.62 -22.72 -0.26
CA PRO A 320 -30.69 -21.88 0.33
C PRO A 320 -30.29 -21.14 1.61
N GLU A 321 -29.28 -21.60 2.34
CA GLU A 321 -28.78 -20.96 3.57
C GLU A 321 -27.73 -19.86 3.31
N TYR A 322 -27.39 -19.60 2.05
CA TYR A 322 -26.30 -18.73 1.60
C TYR A 322 -26.84 -17.55 0.78
N VAL A 323 -27.68 -16.73 1.41
CA VAL A 323 -28.42 -15.62 0.78
C VAL A 323 -28.14 -14.30 1.50
N LEU A 324 -28.26 -13.17 0.79
CA LEU A 324 -27.97 -11.86 1.40
C LEU A 324 -28.99 -11.51 2.51
N PRO A 325 -28.56 -10.82 3.58
CA PRO A 325 -29.47 -10.25 4.57
C PRO A 325 -30.06 -8.93 4.07
N VAL A 326 -31.39 -8.77 4.17
CA VAL A 326 -32.10 -7.63 3.56
C VAL A 326 -32.55 -6.53 4.54
N ASP A 327 -32.38 -6.74 5.85
CA ASP A 327 -32.76 -5.78 6.89
C ASP A 327 -31.84 -5.90 8.11
N ASP A 328 -31.91 -4.95 9.04
CA ASP A 328 -31.08 -4.92 10.25
C ASP A 328 -31.25 -6.13 11.18
N ILE A 329 -32.45 -6.75 11.19
CA ILE A 329 -32.70 -7.93 12.01
C ILE A 329 -31.87 -9.09 11.48
N GLN A 330 -31.94 -9.32 10.17
CA GLN A 330 -31.18 -10.36 9.48
C GLN A 330 -29.68 -10.07 9.49
N ARG A 331 -29.26 -8.82 9.27
CA ARG A 331 -27.85 -8.41 9.36
C ARG A 331 -27.29 -8.68 10.75
N TYR A 332 -28.03 -8.33 11.80
CA TYR A 332 -27.61 -8.61 13.18
C TYR A 332 -27.52 -10.12 13.45
N ASP A 333 -28.49 -10.91 12.96
CA ASP A 333 -28.46 -12.37 13.08
C ASP A 333 -27.29 -13.00 12.30
N PHE A 334 -26.89 -12.39 11.19
CA PHE A 334 -25.70 -12.79 10.43
C PHE A 334 -24.40 -12.54 11.22
N MET A 335 -24.31 -11.46 11.99
CA MET A 335 -23.12 -11.12 12.77
C MET A 335 -22.91 -11.99 14.03
N ARG A 336 -23.92 -12.79 14.44
CA ARG A 336 -23.89 -13.58 15.69
C ARG A 336 -24.00 -15.09 15.49
N GLU A 337 -24.08 -15.53 14.25
CA GLU A 337 -24.26 -16.94 13.89
C GLU A 337 -23.50 -17.21 12.59
N SER A 338 -22.94 -18.41 12.43
CA SER A 338 -22.23 -18.79 11.20
C SER A 338 -23.15 -19.50 10.21
N VAL A 339 -22.82 -19.48 8.92
CA VAL A 339 -23.47 -20.35 7.92
C VAL A 339 -23.33 -21.83 8.31
N PRO A 340 -24.36 -22.65 8.07
CA PRO A 340 -24.29 -24.07 8.38
C PRO A 340 -23.36 -24.81 7.41
N GLN A 341 -22.40 -25.56 7.96
CA GLN A 341 -21.54 -26.45 7.18
C GLN A 341 -22.27 -27.75 6.83
N LYS A 342 -22.08 -28.26 5.61
CA LYS A 342 -22.66 -29.53 5.13
C LYS A 342 -21.58 -30.53 4.71
N PHE A 343 -20.93 -31.14 5.71
CA PHE A 343 -19.85 -32.11 5.49
C PHE A 343 -20.31 -33.35 4.69
N GLY A 344 -19.59 -33.66 3.61
CA GLY A 344 -19.82 -34.86 2.80
C GLY A 344 -21.11 -34.85 1.97
N ALA A 345 -21.77 -33.69 1.84
CA ALA A 345 -22.90 -33.50 0.94
C ALA A 345 -22.43 -33.16 -0.48
N ASP A 346 -23.22 -33.54 -1.49
CA ASP A 346 -22.97 -33.15 -2.87
C ASP A 346 -23.06 -31.62 -3.03
N GLY A 347 -22.11 -31.01 -3.75
CA GLY A 347 -22.02 -29.55 -3.90
C GLY A 347 -21.30 -28.84 -2.75
N PHE A 348 -20.60 -29.58 -1.88
CA PHE A 348 -19.85 -29.02 -0.76
C PHE A 348 -18.45 -29.63 -0.67
N THR A 349 -17.48 -28.78 -0.32
CA THR A 349 -16.10 -29.16 -0.03
C THR A 349 -16.03 -30.07 1.20
N SER A 350 -14.85 -30.67 1.42
CA SER A 350 -14.57 -31.44 2.63
C SER A 350 -14.69 -30.61 3.92
N GLU A 351 -14.58 -29.27 3.83
CA GLU A 351 -14.76 -28.34 4.95
C GLU A 351 -16.22 -27.88 5.11
N GLY A 352 -17.13 -28.42 4.27
CA GLY A 352 -18.57 -28.23 4.39
C GLY A 352 -19.10 -26.92 3.81
N TYR A 353 -18.33 -26.23 2.97
CA TYR A 353 -18.72 -25.02 2.25
C TYR A 353 -19.02 -25.32 0.77
N PRO A 354 -19.83 -24.52 0.06
CA PRO A 354 -20.05 -24.63 -1.38
C PRO A 354 -18.77 -24.88 -2.18
N ASP A 355 -18.78 -25.83 -3.11
CA ASP A 355 -17.63 -26.20 -3.96
C ASP A 355 -17.69 -25.63 -5.39
N GLU A 356 -18.79 -24.96 -5.73
CA GLU A 356 -19.01 -24.32 -7.04
C GLU A 356 -18.57 -22.85 -7.03
N PRO A 357 -17.65 -22.44 -7.93
CA PRO A 357 -17.21 -21.05 -8.03
C PRO A 357 -18.34 -20.08 -8.34
N ASN A 358 -18.27 -18.88 -7.78
CA ASN A 358 -19.26 -17.82 -7.98
C ASN A 358 -18.72 -16.45 -7.55
N SER A 359 -19.54 -15.41 -7.71
CA SER A 359 -19.31 -14.09 -7.11
C SER A 359 -19.71 -14.15 -5.63
N TRP A 360 -18.91 -14.87 -4.84
CA TRP A 360 -19.12 -15.05 -3.42
C TRP A 360 -18.66 -13.83 -2.62
N LEU A 361 -19.45 -13.47 -1.61
CA LEU A 361 -19.15 -12.44 -0.62
C LEU A 361 -19.16 -13.09 0.75
N PHE A 362 -18.38 -12.54 1.66
CA PHE A 362 -18.36 -13.01 3.04
C PHE A 362 -18.36 -11.89 4.08
N LEU A 363 -18.73 -12.26 5.30
CA LEU A 363 -18.69 -11.44 6.50
C LEU A 363 -18.04 -12.26 7.61
N LEU A 364 -16.92 -11.76 8.13
CA LEU A 364 -16.37 -12.23 9.41
C LEU A 364 -16.74 -11.26 10.51
N SER A 365 -17.31 -11.77 11.59
CA SER A 365 -17.72 -10.97 12.74
C SER A 365 -17.30 -11.60 14.06
N ALA A 366 -17.25 -10.80 15.12
CA ALA A 366 -16.91 -11.23 16.46
C ALA A 366 -17.77 -10.53 17.50
N GLY A 367 -18.02 -11.20 18.62
CA GLY A 367 -18.79 -10.68 19.75
C GLY A 367 -19.29 -11.80 20.66
N PRO A 368 -20.14 -11.48 21.67
CA PRO A 368 -20.63 -10.14 22.00
C PRO A 368 -19.60 -9.30 22.76
N PHE A 369 -19.66 -7.98 22.56
CA PHE A 369 -18.80 -6.99 23.21
C PHE A 369 -19.60 -5.92 23.99
N GLY A 370 -18.93 -5.31 24.97
CA GLY A 370 -19.43 -4.18 25.77
C GLY A 370 -18.39 -3.72 26.79
N SER A 371 -18.69 -2.64 27.52
CA SER A 371 -17.82 -2.13 28.59
C SER A 371 -17.96 -2.92 29.90
N GLU A 372 -19.11 -3.56 30.14
CA GLU A 372 -19.35 -4.40 31.31
C GLU A 372 -20.33 -5.55 31.00
N PRO A 373 -20.28 -6.67 31.75
CA PRO A 373 -21.26 -7.74 31.59
C PRO A 373 -22.64 -7.30 32.06
N VAL A 374 -23.69 -7.83 31.43
CA VAL A 374 -25.07 -7.52 31.79
C VAL A 374 -25.37 -8.01 33.21
N ARG A 375 -26.02 -7.15 33.99
CA ARG A 375 -26.44 -7.42 35.36
C ARG A 375 -27.95 -7.40 35.45
N ASP A 376 -28.52 -8.53 35.85
CA ASP A 376 -29.95 -8.65 36.12
C ASP A 376 -30.22 -8.83 37.62
N THR A 377 -31.38 -8.36 38.08
CA THR A 377 -31.83 -8.61 39.45
C THR A 377 -32.92 -9.68 39.44
N ILE A 378 -32.57 -10.90 39.82
CA ILE A 378 -33.51 -12.02 39.96
C ILE A 378 -33.69 -12.28 41.45
N ASN A 379 -34.93 -12.26 41.94
CA ASN A 379 -35.25 -12.50 43.36
C ASN A 379 -34.43 -11.64 44.35
N ASN A 380 -34.24 -10.35 44.04
CA ASN A 380 -33.47 -9.42 44.88
C ASN A 380 -31.97 -9.75 45.01
N GLN A 381 -31.43 -10.61 44.14
CA GLN A 381 -30.00 -10.87 44.00
C GLN A 381 -29.52 -10.42 42.61
N VAL A 382 -28.36 -9.77 42.57
CA VAL A 382 -27.70 -9.40 41.32
C VAL A 382 -27.06 -10.66 40.74
N VAL A 383 -27.51 -11.05 39.56
CA VAL A 383 -26.93 -12.12 38.73
C VAL A 383 -26.14 -11.44 37.62
N VAL A 384 -24.89 -11.85 37.43
CA VAL A 384 -24.03 -11.37 36.35
C VAL A 384 -24.08 -12.40 35.24
N ASP A 385 -24.58 -12.01 34.06
CA ASP A 385 -24.48 -12.83 32.86
C ASP A 385 -23.17 -12.48 32.14
N SER A 386 -22.18 -13.37 32.20
CA SER A 386 -20.91 -13.16 31.51
C SER A 386 -20.96 -13.49 30.01
N SER A 387 -22.10 -13.97 29.51
CA SER A 387 -22.35 -14.23 28.08
C SER A 387 -23.06 -13.09 27.36
N SER A 388 -23.48 -12.05 28.08
CA SER A 388 -24.08 -10.83 27.52
C SER A 388 -23.38 -9.59 28.06
N TRP A 389 -23.17 -8.61 27.18
CA TRP A 389 -22.37 -7.42 27.49
C TRP A 389 -23.11 -6.15 27.11
N VAL A 390 -22.79 -5.05 27.78
CA VAL A 390 -23.41 -3.75 27.53
C VAL A 390 -22.35 -2.66 27.41
N LEU A 391 -22.49 -1.80 26.41
CA LEU A 391 -21.72 -0.59 26.25
C LEU A 391 -22.55 0.61 26.74
N LYS A 392 -22.13 1.21 27.85
CA LYS A 392 -22.82 2.36 28.45
C LYS A 392 -22.57 3.65 27.66
N PRO A 393 -23.50 4.63 27.71
CA PRO A 393 -23.26 5.95 27.16
C PRO A 393 -21.97 6.58 27.72
N GLY A 394 -21.08 7.01 26.82
CA GLY A 394 -19.78 7.60 27.14
C GLY A 394 -18.62 6.61 27.20
N ASP A 395 -18.88 5.30 27.26
CA ASP A 395 -17.86 4.26 27.23
C ASP A 395 -17.44 3.90 25.80
N SER A 396 -16.35 3.16 25.68
CA SER A 396 -15.85 2.64 24.40
C SER A 396 -15.32 1.21 24.51
N ILE A 397 -15.37 0.48 23.41
CA ILE A 397 -14.61 -0.77 23.19
C ILE A 397 -13.63 -0.57 22.04
N ARG A 398 -12.55 -1.35 22.04
CA ARG A 398 -11.56 -1.40 20.96
C ARG A 398 -11.49 -2.83 20.42
N VAL A 399 -11.60 -2.99 19.11
CA VAL A 399 -11.55 -4.27 18.41
C VAL A 399 -10.59 -4.19 17.23
N ALA A 400 -9.88 -5.28 16.95
CA ALA A 400 -8.91 -5.32 15.86
C ALA A 400 -9.17 -6.49 14.89
N PHE A 401 -9.02 -6.20 13.60
CA PHE A 401 -9.04 -7.16 12.50
C PHE A 401 -7.73 -7.06 11.72
N ALA A 402 -7.36 -8.12 11.00
CA ALA A 402 -6.32 -8.09 9.99
C ALA A 402 -6.90 -8.44 8.62
N ILE A 403 -6.54 -7.66 7.62
CA ILE A 403 -6.60 -8.05 6.21
C ILE A 403 -5.27 -8.71 5.88
N VAL A 404 -5.30 -9.97 5.43
CA VAL A 404 -4.12 -10.81 5.22
C VAL A 404 -4.12 -11.32 3.79
N CYS A 405 -3.02 -11.18 3.08
CA CYS A 405 -2.86 -11.77 1.75
C CYS A 405 -1.74 -12.81 1.75
N ALA A 406 -1.83 -13.79 0.85
CA ALA A 406 -0.76 -14.75 0.69
C ALA A 406 -0.79 -15.40 -0.69
N MET A 407 0.39 -15.60 -1.29
CA MET A 407 0.51 -16.47 -2.47
C MET A 407 0.22 -17.91 -2.06
N TRP A 408 -0.20 -18.75 -3.00
CA TRP A 408 -0.31 -20.19 -2.73
C TRP A 408 1.05 -20.78 -2.37
N ALA A 409 1.09 -21.60 -1.31
CA ALA A 409 2.34 -22.23 -0.86
C ALA A 409 2.81 -23.36 -1.79
N ASN A 410 1.91 -23.89 -2.62
CA ASN A 410 2.19 -24.93 -3.60
C ASN A 410 1.27 -24.77 -4.84
N ASN A 411 1.55 -25.52 -5.91
CA ASN A 411 0.81 -25.44 -7.18
C ASN A 411 -0.43 -26.36 -7.25
N SER A 412 -0.98 -26.82 -6.11
CA SER A 412 -2.21 -27.62 -6.12
C SER A 412 -3.40 -26.75 -6.52
N LEU A 413 -4.20 -27.22 -7.47
CA LEU A 413 -5.49 -26.57 -7.81
C LEU A 413 -6.57 -26.82 -6.76
N THR A 414 -6.42 -27.87 -5.95
CA THR A 414 -7.32 -28.16 -4.84
C THR A 414 -6.87 -27.43 -3.58
N ASP A 415 -7.81 -26.75 -2.93
CA ASP A 415 -7.58 -26.10 -1.64
C ASP A 415 -7.23 -27.08 -0.52
N SER A 416 -6.35 -26.65 0.36
CA SER A 416 -5.89 -27.45 1.51
C SER A 416 -5.18 -26.57 2.54
N PRO A 417 -5.11 -26.98 3.81
CA PRO A 417 -4.25 -26.33 4.81
C PRO A 417 -2.80 -26.17 4.32
N GLU A 418 -2.25 -27.15 3.62
CA GLU A 418 -0.89 -27.09 3.08
C GLU A 418 -0.74 -26.05 1.96
N ARG A 419 -1.79 -25.80 1.16
CA ARG A 419 -1.78 -24.71 0.16
C ARG A 419 -1.91 -23.34 0.82
N ARG A 420 -2.64 -23.26 1.94
CA ARG A 420 -2.83 -22.07 2.79
C ARG A 420 -1.65 -21.77 3.72
N ALA A 421 -0.56 -22.53 3.70
CA ALA A 421 0.53 -22.38 4.67
C ALA A 421 1.09 -20.95 4.79
N TYR A 422 1.23 -20.21 3.68
CA TYR A 422 1.64 -18.79 3.74
C TYR A 422 0.55 -17.87 4.29
N LEU A 423 -0.74 -18.16 4.05
CA LEU A 423 -1.86 -17.44 4.66
C LEU A 423 -1.86 -17.62 6.18
N HIS A 424 -1.61 -18.85 6.65
CA HIS A 424 -1.46 -19.15 8.08
C HIS A 424 -0.30 -18.35 8.68
N ALA A 425 0.88 -18.42 8.06
CA ALA A 425 2.07 -17.72 8.55
C ALA A 425 1.84 -16.21 8.65
N ASN A 426 1.29 -15.58 7.61
CA ASN A 426 1.03 -14.13 7.59
C ASN A 426 -0.06 -13.73 8.60
N SER A 427 -1.10 -14.57 8.74
CA SER A 427 -2.17 -14.37 9.71
C SER A 427 -1.69 -14.51 11.15
N ASP A 428 -0.75 -15.42 11.39
CA ASP A 428 -0.15 -15.63 12.70
C ASP A 428 0.76 -14.47 13.07
N TRP A 429 1.54 -13.92 12.13
CA TRP A 429 2.30 -12.70 12.35
C TRP A 429 1.41 -11.49 12.65
N ALA A 430 0.24 -11.37 12.02
CA ALA A 430 -0.74 -10.34 12.38
C ALA A 430 -1.25 -10.51 13.82
N GLN A 431 -1.46 -11.76 14.26
CA GLN A 431 -1.83 -12.06 15.65
C GLN A 431 -0.70 -11.74 16.62
N VAL A 432 0.52 -12.14 16.34
CA VAL A 432 1.72 -11.83 17.15
C VAL A 432 1.89 -10.32 17.28
N ALA A 433 1.75 -9.57 16.19
CA ALA A 433 1.78 -8.11 16.23
C ALA A 433 0.73 -7.57 17.20
N TYR A 434 -0.53 -7.99 17.07
CA TYR A 434 -1.61 -7.52 17.94
C TYR A 434 -1.44 -7.91 19.41
N ASN A 435 -0.94 -9.11 19.67
CA ASN A 435 -0.64 -9.60 21.01
C ASN A 435 0.40 -8.68 21.66
N GLY A 436 1.50 -8.38 20.95
CA GLY A 436 2.59 -7.58 21.50
C GLY A 436 3.16 -8.26 22.75
N GLU A 437 3.03 -7.61 23.90
CA GLU A 437 3.44 -8.19 25.20
C GLU A 437 2.52 -9.33 25.69
N ASP A 438 1.27 -9.40 25.24
CA ASP A 438 0.27 -10.43 25.62
C ASP A 438 0.55 -11.75 24.87
N ILE A 439 1.68 -12.40 25.18
CA ILE A 439 2.24 -13.52 24.42
C ILE A 439 1.22 -14.66 24.26
N ASN A 440 0.51 -15.00 25.34
CA ASN A 440 -0.51 -16.05 25.35
C ASN A 440 -1.87 -15.60 24.75
N GLY A 441 -2.09 -14.29 24.55
CA GLY A 441 -3.30 -13.73 23.95
C GLY A 441 -4.55 -13.82 24.83
N ASP A 442 -4.39 -13.98 26.15
CA ASP A 442 -5.52 -14.09 27.09
C ASP A 442 -6.06 -12.71 27.54
N GLY A 443 -5.33 -11.64 27.23
CA GLY A 443 -5.66 -10.25 27.55
C GLY A 443 -5.25 -9.81 28.95
N ILE A 444 -4.39 -10.56 29.64
CA ILE A 444 -3.92 -10.30 31.00
C ILE A 444 -2.39 -10.15 30.99
N LEU A 445 -1.89 -8.95 31.34
CA LEU A 445 -0.45 -8.73 31.46
C LEU A 445 0.15 -9.50 32.65
N GLU A 446 1.07 -10.42 32.37
CA GLU A 446 1.88 -11.07 33.38
C GLU A 446 3.20 -10.29 33.67
N PRO A 447 3.77 -10.37 34.88
CA PRO A 447 5.05 -9.71 35.18
C PRO A 447 6.23 -10.17 34.31
N SER A 448 6.15 -11.35 33.71
CA SER A 448 7.15 -11.85 32.74
C SER A 448 6.98 -11.27 31.33
N GLU A 449 5.81 -10.72 31.03
CA GLU A 449 5.42 -10.18 29.73
C GLU A 449 5.64 -8.66 29.64
N ASP A 450 5.65 -7.95 30.77
CA ASP A 450 5.87 -6.49 30.85
C ASP A 450 7.34 -6.12 30.57
N VAL A 451 7.71 -6.05 29.29
CA VAL A 451 9.09 -5.87 28.83
C VAL A 451 9.66 -4.51 29.25
N ASN A 452 8.81 -3.49 29.33
CA ASN A 452 9.22 -2.12 29.67
C ASN A 452 8.88 -1.69 31.12
N GLY A 453 8.17 -2.53 31.89
CA GLY A 453 7.86 -2.31 33.30
C GLY A 453 6.79 -1.24 33.54
N ASN A 454 5.92 -0.96 32.57
CA ASN A 454 4.92 0.11 32.67
C ASN A 454 3.56 -0.36 33.23
N GLY A 455 3.36 -1.68 33.38
CA GLY A 455 2.14 -2.29 33.90
C GLY A 455 0.92 -2.22 32.97
N LYS A 456 1.11 -2.06 31.66
CA LYS A 456 0.08 -2.06 30.63
C LYS A 456 0.51 -2.97 29.48
N ILE A 457 -0.44 -3.69 28.90
CA ILE A 457 -0.20 -4.46 27.67
C ILE A 457 0.09 -3.49 26.54
N ASP A 458 1.31 -3.51 26.03
CA ASP A 458 1.65 -2.83 24.79
C ASP A 458 1.42 -3.77 23.59
N ARG A 459 0.50 -3.35 22.71
CA ARG A 459 0.11 -4.05 21.48
C ARG A 459 0.87 -3.50 20.27
N TYR A 460 0.84 -4.24 19.17
CA TYR A 460 1.45 -3.87 17.87
C TYR A 460 2.98 -3.79 17.91
N ILE A 461 3.60 -4.66 18.72
CA ILE A 461 5.06 -4.79 18.81
C ILE A 461 5.47 -5.96 17.92
N LEU A 462 6.45 -5.71 17.05
CA LEU A 462 7.10 -6.71 16.23
C LEU A 462 8.61 -6.62 16.44
N PRO A 463 9.35 -7.73 16.29
CA PRO A 463 10.79 -7.63 16.10
C PRO A 463 11.04 -6.78 14.84
N ALA A 464 12.11 -6.00 14.85
CA ALA A 464 12.46 -5.13 13.74
C ALA A 464 13.93 -5.32 13.37
N PRO A 465 14.23 -5.64 12.10
CA PRO A 465 15.59 -5.53 11.62
C PRO A 465 16.09 -4.09 11.78
N PRO A 466 17.41 -3.89 11.89
CA PRO A 466 18.01 -2.57 11.82
C PRO A 466 17.53 -1.81 10.58
N PRO A 467 17.24 -0.51 10.67
CA PRO A 467 16.62 0.26 9.59
C PRO A 467 17.51 0.33 8.35
N SER A 468 16.91 0.43 7.16
CA SER A 468 17.68 0.64 5.93
C SER A 468 18.54 1.91 6.03
N PRO A 469 19.85 1.86 5.70
CA PRO A 469 20.69 3.05 5.79
C PRO A 469 20.27 4.11 4.75
N LYS A 470 20.46 5.38 5.07
CA LYS A 470 20.30 6.48 4.10
C LYS A 470 21.34 6.36 2.99
N LEU A 471 20.89 6.36 1.73
CA LEU A 471 21.74 6.21 0.56
C LEU A 471 22.09 7.57 -0.05
N HIS A 472 23.32 7.67 -0.56
CA HIS A 472 23.75 8.72 -1.48
C HIS A 472 24.34 8.06 -2.72
N ILE A 473 23.69 8.24 -3.87
CA ILE A 473 24.11 7.60 -5.11
C ILE A 473 24.67 8.64 -6.08
N ILE A 474 25.83 8.35 -6.64
CA ILE A 474 26.45 9.13 -7.70
C ILE A 474 26.50 8.26 -8.97
N ALA A 475 25.79 8.69 -10.00
CA ALA A 475 25.84 8.08 -11.32
C ALA A 475 26.96 8.72 -12.14
N ASP A 476 28.02 7.96 -12.40
CA ASP A 476 29.29 8.49 -12.86
C ASP A 476 29.75 7.88 -14.19
N GLY A 477 28.93 8.08 -15.22
CA GLY A 477 29.11 7.42 -16.51
C GLY A 477 28.55 6.00 -16.49
N SER A 478 29.40 5.01 -16.74
CA SER A 478 29.07 3.57 -16.60
C SER A 478 29.24 3.04 -15.18
N ASP A 479 29.66 3.88 -14.24
CA ASP A 479 29.91 3.48 -12.85
C ASP A 479 28.85 4.10 -11.95
N VAL A 480 28.28 3.32 -11.05
CA VAL A 480 27.34 3.79 -10.03
C VAL A 480 28.00 3.61 -8.69
N THR A 481 28.24 4.71 -7.98
CA THR A 481 28.83 4.68 -6.65
C THR A 481 27.75 4.94 -5.61
N ILE A 482 27.62 4.04 -4.65
CA ILE A 482 26.65 4.07 -3.56
C ILE A 482 27.42 4.36 -2.28
N TYR A 483 27.00 5.35 -1.52
CA TYR A 483 27.53 5.68 -0.20
C TYR A 483 26.44 5.56 0.86
N TRP A 484 26.81 5.15 2.06
CA TRP A 484 25.89 5.11 3.18
C TRP A 484 26.59 5.26 4.53
N GLY A 485 25.80 5.65 5.54
CA GLY A 485 26.21 5.79 6.93
C GLY A 485 26.12 4.49 7.72
N ARG A 486 26.42 4.56 9.01
CA ARG A 486 26.42 3.43 9.95
C ARG A 486 25.37 3.52 11.04
N GLU A 487 24.36 4.37 10.84
CA GLU A 487 23.23 4.53 11.76
C GLU A 487 22.56 3.19 12.11
N PRO A 488 22.35 2.25 11.17
CA PRO A 488 21.70 0.97 11.49
C PRO A 488 22.49 0.11 12.49
N GLU A 489 23.80 0.30 12.62
CA GLU A 489 24.63 -0.46 13.58
C GLU A 489 24.29 -0.14 15.05
N PHE A 490 23.53 0.92 15.29
CA PHE A 490 23.16 1.38 16.63
C PHE A 490 21.67 1.21 16.95
N ALA A 491 20.88 0.69 16.01
CA ALA A 491 19.47 0.42 16.21
C ALA A 491 19.28 -0.66 17.27
N GLU A 492 18.26 -0.46 18.11
CA GLU A 492 17.83 -1.42 19.12
C GLU A 492 16.51 -2.03 18.66
N ASP A 493 16.44 -3.37 18.68
CA ASP A 493 15.25 -4.11 18.31
C ASP A 493 14.11 -3.80 19.33
N PRO A 494 12.90 -3.43 18.87
CA PRO A 494 11.80 -3.01 19.75
C PRO A 494 11.33 -4.08 20.73
N LEU A 495 11.47 -5.36 20.38
CA LEU A 495 10.99 -6.49 21.18
C LEU A 495 12.04 -6.88 22.24
N THR A 496 13.29 -7.06 21.83
CA THR A 496 14.37 -7.56 22.67
C THR A 496 15.15 -6.46 23.39
N GLN A 497 15.02 -5.20 22.94
CA GLN A 497 15.80 -4.03 23.38
C GLN A 497 17.31 -4.20 23.25
N LYS A 498 17.77 -5.09 22.37
CA LYS A 498 19.18 -5.36 22.10
C LYS A 498 19.59 -4.77 20.77
N ARG A 499 20.90 -4.50 20.64
CA ARG A 499 21.53 -4.20 19.35
C ARG A 499 22.00 -5.51 18.75
N ASP A 500 21.32 -5.93 17.71
CA ASP A 500 21.48 -7.23 17.05
C ASP A 500 21.88 -7.11 15.58
N PHE A 501 22.20 -5.89 15.11
CA PHE A 501 22.74 -5.65 13.77
C PHE A 501 23.88 -6.60 13.43
N GLU A 502 23.82 -7.21 12.25
CA GLU A 502 24.80 -8.18 11.75
C GLU A 502 25.53 -7.68 10.51
N GLY A 503 24.82 -7.07 9.55
CA GLY A 503 25.47 -6.65 8.31
C GLY A 503 24.62 -5.86 7.33
N TYR A 504 25.18 -5.68 6.13
CA TYR A 504 24.57 -5.00 4.99
C TYR A 504 24.46 -5.91 3.77
N ARG A 505 23.38 -5.76 3.01
CA ARG A 505 23.21 -6.39 1.68
C ARG A 505 22.97 -5.31 0.63
N ILE A 506 23.61 -5.44 -0.52
CA ILE A 506 23.52 -4.49 -1.63
C ILE A 506 22.79 -5.17 -2.78
N TYR A 507 21.69 -4.57 -3.22
CA TYR A 507 20.86 -5.10 -4.28
C TYR A 507 20.84 -4.21 -5.51
N SER A 508 20.61 -4.83 -6.67
CA SER A 508 20.20 -4.16 -7.90
C SER A 508 19.17 -4.99 -8.64
N ARG A 509 18.29 -4.37 -9.43
CA ARG A 509 17.38 -5.12 -10.31
C ARG A 509 18.12 -5.89 -11.42
N ARG A 510 17.58 -7.05 -11.81
CA ARG A 510 18.13 -7.95 -12.82
C ARG A 510 18.05 -7.31 -14.21
N LYS A 511 19.14 -7.45 -14.97
CA LYS A 511 19.32 -6.79 -16.28
C LYS A 511 19.00 -7.70 -17.47
N THR A 512 18.21 -8.76 -17.28
CA THR A 512 17.79 -9.66 -18.36
C THR A 512 16.52 -9.16 -19.02
N ALA A 513 16.40 -9.33 -20.34
CA ALA A 513 15.30 -8.79 -21.14
C ALA A 513 13.90 -9.32 -20.73
N THR A 514 13.83 -10.41 -19.96
CA THR A 514 12.59 -11.09 -19.57
C THR A 514 12.06 -10.71 -18.19
N ASP A 515 12.94 -10.45 -17.21
CA ASP A 515 12.54 -10.17 -15.81
C ASP A 515 13.23 -8.88 -15.35
N GLY A 516 12.49 -7.76 -15.40
CA GLY A 516 13.02 -6.42 -15.14
C GLY A 516 12.87 -5.91 -13.73
N ASN A 517 11.98 -6.53 -12.94
CA ASN A 517 11.70 -6.06 -11.60
C ASN A 517 12.40 -6.90 -10.52
N SER A 518 12.88 -8.12 -10.83
CA SER A 518 13.58 -9.00 -9.87
C SER A 518 14.84 -8.41 -9.25
N TRP A 519 14.90 -8.39 -7.92
CA TRP A 519 16.10 -8.03 -7.18
C TRP A 519 17.23 -9.06 -7.34
N THR A 520 18.46 -8.59 -7.49
CA THR A 520 19.69 -9.38 -7.53
C THR A 520 20.62 -8.90 -6.43
N LEU A 521 21.05 -9.81 -5.55
CA LEU A 521 22.09 -9.54 -4.56
C LEU A 521 23.43 -9.31 -5.28
N LEU A 522 24.00 -8.11 -5.14
CA LEU A 522 25.30 -7.75 -5.68
C LEU A 522 26.43 -8.11 -4.72
N ALA A 523 26.23 -7.87 -3.44
CA ALA A 523 27.20 -8.14 -2.38
C ALA A 523 26.52 -8.20 -1.01
N GLN A 524 27.12 -8.96 -0.08
CA GLN A 524 26.76 -9.00 1.33
C GLN A 524 28.03 -8.79 2.15
N PHE A 525 27.91 -8.02 3.23
CA PHE A 525 28.96 -7.78 4.21
C PHE A 525 28.40 -7.95 5.62
N ASP A 526 29.06 -8.71 6.49
CA ASP A 526 28.67 -8.95 7.88
C ASP A 526 29.85 -8.78 8.84
N LYS A 527 29.54 -8.68 10.14
CA LYS A 527 30.52 -8.64 11.22
C LYS A 527 31.34 -9.93 11.22
N VAL A 528 32.53 -9.84 11.82
CA VAL A 528 33.42 -11.00 12.00
C VAL A 528 33.31 -11.42 13.47
N ASP A 529 32.32 -12.24 13.78
CA ASP A 529 32.01 -12.69 15.14
C ASP A 529 31.54 -14.16 15.24
N GLY A 530 31.55 -14.89 14.12
CA GLY A 530 31.17 -16.30 14.05
C GLY A 530 29.70 -16.53 13.69
N ILE A 531 28.96 -15.48 13.34
CA ILE A 531 27.60 -15.51 12.81
C ILE A 531 27.65 -15.21 11.31
N GLY A 532 26.82 -15.89 10.50
CA GLY A 532 26.77 -15.63 9.06
C GLY A 532 28.02 -16.08 8.30
N TYR A 533 28.49 -15.25 7.38
CA TYR A 533 29.62 -15.51 6.48
C TYR A 533 30.96 -14.86 6.92
N ASP A 534 30.95 -14.00 7.94
CA ASP A 534 32.13 -13.32 8.48
C ASP A 534 32.99 -12.59 7.41
N THR A 535 32.35 -11.93 6.45
CA THR A 535 32.98 -11.27 5.30
C THR A 535 33.69 -9.96 5.65
N GLY A 536 33.27 -9.29 6.73
CA GLY A 536 33.85 -8.05 7.22
C GLY A 536 33.52 -6.81 6.37
N PHE A 537 33.75 -5.63 6.94
CA PHE A 537 33.43 -4.34 6.30
C PHE A 537 34.60 -3.68 5.56
N ASP A 538 35.79 -4.28 5.55
CA ASP A 538 37.00 -3.64 5.01
C ASP A 538 36.89 -3.29 3.52
N PHE A 539 36.17 -4.08 2.72
CA PHE A 539 35.98 -3.81 1.30
C PHE A 539 35.12 -2.57 1.03
N ILE A 540 34.16 -2.27 1.91
CA ILE A 540 33.21 -1.17 1.76
C ILE A 540 33.63 0.09 2.51
N ARG A 541 34.58 0.01 3.44
CA ARG A 541 35.07 1.20 4.18
C ARG A 541 35.69 2.22 3.24
N LEU A 542 35.39 3.49 3.48
CA LEU A 542 36.07 4.58 2.79
C LEU A 542 37.57 4.53 3.07
N THR A 543 38.35 4.73 2.02
CA THR A 543 39.81 4.89 2.13
C THR A 543 40.16 6.29 2.62
N LYS A 544 41.41 6.46 3.07
CA LYS A 544 41.95 7.76 3.47
C LYS A 544 41.84 8.78 2.33
N GLU A 545 42.10 8.36 1.10
CA GLU A 545 42.07 9.22 -0.08
C GLU A 545 40.65 9.67 -0.43
N GLU A 546 39.65 8.80 -0.21
CA GLU A 546 38.24 9.10 -0.49
C GLU A 546 37.61 10.04 0.55
N ALA A 547 38.12 10.03 1.79
CA ALA A 547 37.70 10.90 2.89
C ALA A 547 38.43 12.25 2.96
N LEU A 548 39.13 12.61 1.89
CA LEU A 548 39.84 13.88 1.79
C LEU A 548 38.85 15.05 1.64
N ASN A 549 38.91 15.99 2.58
CA ASN A 549 38.28 17.29 2.49
C ASN A 549 39.29 18.36 2.04
N ILE A 550 38.84 19.28 1.19
CA ILE A 550 39.65 20.36 0.61
C ILE A 550 38.97 21.69 0.92
N ASP A 551 39.57 22.47 1.80
CA ASP A 551 39.12 23.83 2.12
C ASP A 551 40.05 24.85 1.47
N ILE A 552 39.47 25.90 0.86
CA ILE A 552 40.22 27.02 0.29
C ILE A 552 39.94 28.27 1.12
N SER A 553 40.93 28.69 1.90
CA SER A 553 40.87 29.90 2.73
C SER A 553 42.08 30.78 2.44
N ASP A 554 41.88 32.06 2.13
CA ASP A 554 42.95 33.04 1.90
C ASP A 554 44.03 32.61 0.88
N GLY A 555 43.63 31.85 -0.16
CA GLY A 555 44.53 31.40 -1.22
C GLY A 555 45.35 30.15 -0.88
N ASP A 556 45.26 29.65 0.35
CA ASP A 556 45.83 28.37 0.76
C ASP A 556 44.81 27.25 0.59
N THR A 557 45.28 26.12 0.06
CA THR A 557 44.50 24.87 -0.05
C THR A 557 44.87 23.98 1.13
N ILE A 558 43.92 23.74 2.02
CA ILE A 558 44.08 22.88 3.20
C ILE A 558 43.51 21.50 2.88
N TYR A 559 44.33 20.48 3.09
CA TYR A 559 43.95 19.08 2.93
C TYR A 559 43.75 18.45 4.31
N THR A 560 42.51 18.16 4.68
CA THR A 560 42.17 17.45 5.93
C THR A 560 41.49 16.13 5.63
N TYR A 561 41.77 15.12 6.45
CA TYR A 561 41.10 13.83 6.36
C TYR A 561 40.01 13.76 7.42
N ASN A 562 38.83 13.35 7.02
CA ASN A 562 37.72 13.10 7.92
C ASN A 562 37.84 11.66 8.44
N TYR A 563 38.13 11.49 9.74
CA TYR A 563 38.23 10.18 10.38
C TYR A 563 37.75 10.20 11.84
N GLN A 564 37.41 9.01 12.35
CA GLN A 564 37.11 8.74 13.75
C GLN A 564 37.91 7.52 14.21
N VAL A 565 38.27 7.47 15.49
CA VAL A 565 38.90 6.28 16.09
C VAL A 565 37.86 5.56 16.95
N VAL A 566 37.54 4.32 16.60
CA VAL A 566 36.52 3.51 17.27
C VAL A 566 37.17 2.20 17.70
N ASN A 567 37.21 1.93 19.01
CA ASN A 567 37.84 0.73 19.58
C ASN A 567 39.29 0.47 19.12
N GLY A 568 40.04 1.52 18.77
CA GLY A 568 41.41 1.43 18.26
C GLY A 568 41.54 1.38 16.74
N ASP A 569 40.43 1.20 16.00
CA ASP A 569 40.38 1.22 14.55
C ASP A 569 40.11 2.63 14.01
N THR A 570 40.79 2.99 12.92
CA THR A 570 40.58 4.27 12.23
C THR A 570 39.52 4.09 11.15
N LEU A 571 38.39 4.79 11.29
CA LEU A 571 37.28 4.79 10.35
C LEU A 571 37.22 6.14 9.63
N TYR A 572 37.43 6.14 8.32
CA TYR A 572 37.35 7.35 7.50
C TYR A 572 35.89 7.64 7.10
N PHE A 573 35.54 8.91 6.94
CA PHE A 573 34.18 9.32 6.58
C PHE A 573 34.15 10.48 5.59
N LYS A 574 32.99 10.69 4.96
CA LYS A 574 32.71 11.86 4.13
C LYS A 574 31.38 12.47 4.55
N ILE A 575 31.22 13.77 4.33
CA ILE A 575 29.94 14.44 4.50
C ILE A 575 29.32 14.66 3.11
N ILE A 576 28.11 14.14 2.90
CA ILE A 576 27.31 14.33 1.69
C ILE A 576 25.93 14.79 2.14
N ASP A 577 25.49 15.97 1.70
CA ASP A 577 24.19 16.55 2.05
C ASP A 577 23.87 16.55 3.56
N ASN A 578 24.85 17.00 4.36
CA ASN A 578 24.83 17.00 5.84
C ASN A 578 24.73 15.62 6.51
N ASP A 579 24.90 14.53 5.75
CA ASP A 579 24.93 13.17 6.25
C ASP A 579 26.37 12.62 6.24
N THR A 580 26.70 11.82 7.25
CA THR A 580 28.05 11.27 7.44
C THR A 580 28.10 9.84 6.93
N VAL A 581 28.76 9.66 5.78
CA VAL A 581 28.91 8.35 5.14
C VAL A 581 30.26 7.74 5.45
N PHE A 582 30.28 6.44 5.74
CA PHE A 582 31.48 5.66 6.10
C PHE A 582 31.77 4.55 5.10
N TYR A 583 30.73 4.12 4.37
CA TYR A 583 30.79 3.00 3.46
C TYR A 583 30.55 3.43 2.01
N ARG A 584 31.12 2.66 1.09
CA ARG A 584 31.09 2.88 -0.34
C ARG A 584 31.11 1.57 -1.12
N PHE A 585 30.27 1.48 -2.14
CA PHE A 585 30.27 0.39 -3.12
C PHE A 585 30.21 0.94 -4.55
N VAL A 586 30.91 0.31 -5.49
CA VAL A 586 30.92 0.72 -6.90
C VAL A 586 30.43 -0.41 -7.79
N ASN A 587 29.27 -0.21 -8.41
CA ASN A 587 28.83 -1.07 -9.51
C ASN A 587 29.39 -0.53 -10.83
N ARG A 588 30.28 -1.28 -11.48
CA ARG A 588 30.96 -0.87 -12.73
C ARG A 588 30.29 -1.48 -13.96
N GLY A 589 30.42 -0.79 -15.10
CA GLY A 589 29.94 -1.32 -16.39
C GLY A 589 28.41 -1.33 -16.54
N VAL A 590 27.74 -0.42 -15.84
CA VAL A 590 26.30 -0.18 -15.94
C VAL A 590 25.96 0.38 -17.33
N LYS A 591 24.92 -0.17 -17.96
CA LYS A 591 24.50 0.22 -19.31
C LYS A 591 23.63 1.47 -19.28
N ALA A 592 23.98 2.44 -20.12
CA ALA A 592 23.20 3.67 -20.34
C ALA A 592 21.86 3.42 -21.05
N GLY A 593 20.88 4.28 -20.79
CA GLY A 593 19.59 4.28 -21.48
C GLY A 593 18.53 3.31 -20.93
N TRP A 594 18.73 2.79 -19.71
CA TRP A 594 17.84 1.79 -19.09
C TRP A 594 17.25 2.34 -17.77
N PRO A 595 16.36 3.35 -17.84
CA PRO A 595 15.98 4.16 -16.68
C PRO A 595 15.23 3.37 -15.59
N GLU A 596 14.43 2.36 -15.97
CA GLU A 596 13.69 1.55 -14.99
C GLU A 596 14.47 0.34 -14.42
N ARG A 597 15.66 0.07 -14.96
CA ARG A 597 16.33 -1.25 -14.77
C ARG A 597 17.59 -1.16 -13.89
N ASN A 598 18.15 0.03 -13.74
CA ASN A 598 19.23 0.28 -12.81
C ASN A 598 18.64 0.85 -11.52
N VAL A 599 18.16 -0.03 -10.66
CA VAL A 599 17.62 0.32 -9.34
C VAL A 599 18.56 -0.25 -8.31
N TYR A 600 18.84 0.50 -7.26
CA TYR A 600 19.72 0.07 -6.17
C TYR A 600 19.04 0.24 -4.82
N ALA A 601 19.35 -0.65 -3.90
CA ALA A 601 19.00 -0.56 -2.49
C ALA A 601 20.14 -1.13 -1.65
N VAL A 602 20.34 -0.60 -0.45
CA VAL A 602 21.18 -1.23 0.57
C VAL A 602 20.30 -1.49 1.77
N THR A 603 20.27 -2.71 2.24
CA THR A 603 19.53 -3.11 3.42
C THR A 603 20.49 -3.49 4.53
N SER A 604 19.97 -3.51 5.76
CA SER A 604 20.66 -4.07 6.92
C SER A 604 19.90 -5.29 7.43
N PHE A 605 20.63 -6.18 8.08
CA PHE A 605 20.06 -7.37 8.69
C PHE A 605 20.64 -7.60 10.08
N ASP A 606 19.86 -8.29 10.92
CA ASP A 606 20.25 -8.71 12.26
C ASP A 606 20.73 -10.17 12.30
N MET A 607 21.16 -10.61 13.48
CA MET A 607 21.58 -11.99 13.74
C MET A 607 20.40 -12.97 13.99
N GLY A 608 19.15 -12.49 14.00
CA GLY A 608 17.97 -13.23 14.47
C GLY A 608 17.98 -13.45 16.00
N ASP A 609 17.07 -14.29 16.48
CA ASP A 609 17.00 -14.69 17.89
C ASP A 609 16.87 -16.21 18.05
N PRO A 610 17.98 -16.92 18.35
CA PRO A 610 17.97 -18.36 18.60
C PRO A 610 17.10 -18.79 19.78
N ALA A 611 16.81 -17.90 20.75
CA ALA A 611 15.99 -18.24 21.91
C ALA A 611 14.51 -18.42 21.54
N THR A 612 14.05 -17.71 20.52
CA THR A 612 12.68 -17.75 19.99
C THR A 612 12.57 -18.52 18.68
N GLY A 613 13.71 -18.93 18.10
CA GLY A 613 13.77 -19.58 16.79
C GLY A 613 13.58 -18.59 15.62
N LEU A 614 13.64 -17.28 15.90
CA LEU A 614 13.52 -16.24 14.89
C LEU A 614 14.77 -16.21 14.02
N GLU A 615 14.60 -16.42 12.71
CA GLU A 615 15.69 -16.27 11.75
C GLU A 615 16.09 -14.80 11.58
N SER A 616 17.27 -14.58 10.99
CA SER A 616 17.78 -13.24 10.65
C SER A 616 16.76 -12.45 9.83
N LEU A 617 16.41 -11.26 10.31
CA LEU A 617 15.53 -10.34 9.62
C LEU A 617 16.34 -9.32 8.83
N GLU A 618 15.75 -8.80 7.75
CA GLU A 618 16.36 -7.81 6.86
C GLU A 618 15.41 -6.65 6.61
N SER A 619 15.93 -5.43 6.62
CA SER A 619 15.17 -4.23 6.26
C SER A 619 14.70 -4.27 4.81
N ASN A 620 13.64 -3.51 4.50
CA ASN A 620 13.02 -3.58 3.18
C ASN A 620 13.86 -2.82 2.12
N LYS A 621 14.05 -3.45 0.96
CA LYS A 621 14.74 -2.88 -0.22
C LYS A 621 14.00 -1.67 -0.81
N ILE A 622 12.69 -1.59 -0.59
CA ILE A 622 11.83 -0.53 -1.14
C ILE A 622 12.05 0.79 -0.40
N GLU A 623 12.38 0.73 0.90
CA GLU A 623 12.47 1.90 1.77
C GLU A 623 13.49 2.95 1.28
N ASN A 624 14.58 2.50 0.68
CA ASN A 624 15.63 3.38 0.13
C ASN A 624 15.96 3.10 -1.34
N LEU A 625 15.03 2.48 -2.08
CA LEU A 625 15.26 2.18 -3.49
C LEU A 625 15.54 3.47 -4.26
N THR A 626 16.55 3.45 -5.12
CA THR A 626 16.93 4.58 -5.96
C THR A 626 17.14 4.13 -7.40
N TYR A 627 16.41 4.76 -8.33
CA TYR A 627 16.58 4.62 -9.76
C TYR A 627 17.80 5.40 -10.24
N VAL A 628 18.57 4.82 -11.16
CA VAL A 628 19.78 5.42 -11.69
C VAL A 628 19.76 5.44 -13.21
N VAL A 629 19.59 6.62 -13.78
CA VAL A 629 19.76 6.85 -15.21
C VAL A 629 21.25 7.08 -15.51
N SER A 630 21.97 5.96 -15.60
CA SER A 630 23.39 5.94 -16.01
C SER A 630 23.54 6.39 -17.46
N GLY A 631 24.69 6.97 -17.79
CA GLY A 631 24.87 7.65 -19.07
C GLY A 631 26.27 8.21 -19.25
N LYS A 632 26.36 9.45 -19.70
CA LYS A 632 27.60 10.22 -19.83
C LYS A 632 27.60 11.33 -18.81
N ARG A 633 28.78 11.69 -18.31
CA ARG A 633 28.94 12.88 -17.47
C ARG A 633 28.85 14.14 -18.34
N PRO A 634 28.49 15.30 -17.76
CA PRO A 634 28.64 16.55 -18.45
C PRO A 634 30.06 16.72 -18.97
N GLN A 635 30.20 17.12 -20.23
CA GLN A 635 31.50 17.44 -20.79
C GLN A 635 32.13 18.64 -20.09
N ASP A 636 33.47 18.67 -20.08
CA ASP A 636 34.21 19.84 -19.66
C ASP A 636 34.04 21.01 -20.65
N LYS A 637 34.56 22.19 -20.29
CA LYS A 637 34.47 23.41 -21.12
C LYS A 637 35.19 23.31 -22.47
N LYS A 638 35.96 22.26 -22.72
CA LYS A 638 36.58 22.05 -24.04
C LYS A 638 35.53 21.57 -25.05
N PHE A 639 34.51 20.82 -24.59
CA PHE A 639 33.40 20.30 -25.40
C PHE A 639 33.90 19.58 -26.67
N GLU A 640 34.85 18.64 -26.46
CA GLU A 640 35.57 17.92 -27.53
C GLU A 640 34.93 16.57 -27.87
N ASP A 641 34.26 15.90 -26.92
CA ASP A 641 33.59 14.65 -27.22
C ASP A 641 32.39 14.90 -28.14
N LYS A 642 32.20 14.02 -29.11
CA LYS A 642 31.16 14.20 -30.11
C LYS A 642 29.78 13.96 -29.50
N VAL A 643 28.87 14.92 -29.63
CA VAL A 643 27.46 14.72 -29.27
C VAL A 643 26.82 13.68 -30.20
N GLY A 644 26.04 12.77 -29.63
CA GLY A 644 25.33 11.75 -30.38
C GLY A 644 23.89 11.54 -29.90
N VAL A 645 23.21 10.62 -30.56
CA VAL A 645 21.84 10.21 -30.26
C VAL A 645 21.76 8.68 -30.18
N TYR A 646 21.04 8.12 -29.21
CA TYR A 646 20.70 6.71 -29.17
C TYR A 646 19.21 6.47 -28.81
N PRO A 647 18.56 5.42 -29.35
CA PRO A 647 19.08 4.54 -30.37
C PRO A 647 19.11 5.27 -31.72
N ASN A 648 20.14 4.98 -32.53
CA ASN A 648 20.29 5.61 -33.85
C ASN A 648 20.84 4.56 -34.85
N PRO A 649 20.02 4.07 -35.79
CA PRO A 649 18.63 4.48 -36.03
C PRO A 649 17.69 4.02 -34.90
N TYR A 650 16.67 4.83 -34.63
CA TYR A 650 15.50 4.40 -33.86
C TYR A 650 14.58 3.61 -34.80
N LYS A 651 14.15 2.41 -34.38
CA LYS A 651 13.43 1.44 -35.23
C LYS A 651 12.11 1.01 -34.60
N GLY A 652 11.06 1.77 -34.81
CA GLY A 652 9.68 1.50 -34.38
C GLY A 652 9.53 1.67 -32.87
N ARG A 653 10.27 0.84 -32.13
CA ARG A 653 10.27 0.74 -30.67
C ARG A 653 11.67 0.34 -30.16
N ALA A 654 12.12 0.98 -29.11
CA ALA A 654 13.22 0.57 -28.26
C ALA A 654 12.71 -0.27 -27.08
N ILE A 655 13.59 -1.03 -26.44
CA ILE A 655 13.19 -1.94 -25.35
C ILE A 655 12.64 -1.22 -24.11
N TRP A 656 12.86 0.09 -24.00
CA TRP A 656 12.42 0.96 -22.91
C TRP A 656 11.23 1.85 -23.29
N ASP A 657 10.63 1.65 -24.46
CA ASP A 657 9.47 2.42 -24.88
C ASP A 657 8.17 1.73 -24.44
N GLY A 658 7.19 2.54 -24.06
CA GLY A 658 5.81 2.10 -23.88
C GLY A 658 5.09 1.89 -25.21
N TYR A 659 3.76 1.81 -25.14
CA TYR A 659 2.90 1.56 -26.30
C TYR A 659 2.38 2.86 -26.94
N GLY A 660 2.30 3.96 -26.17
CA GLY A 660 1.90 5.28 -26.64
C GLY A 660 2.98 6.02 -27.45
N GLU A 661 2.58 7.01 -28.25
CA GLU A 661 3.54 7.83 -29.02
C GLU A 661 4.41 8.72 -28.13
N ARG A 662 3.90 9.20 -26.99
CA ARG A 662 4.66 9.97 -25.97
C ARG A 662 5.56 9.09 -25.10
N GLU A 663 5.30 7.79 -25.10
CA GLU A 663 6.06 6.81 -24.34
C GLU A 663 7.26 6.29 -25.13
N ARG A 664 7.69 7.00 -26.17
CA ARG A 664 8.86 6.62 -26.98
C ARG A 664 9.96 7.64 -26.77
N MET A 665 11.20 7.19 -26.62
CA MET A 665 12.29 8.12 -26.33
C MET A 665 13.61 7.80 -27.04
N ILE A 666 14.29 8.87 -27.43
CA ILE A 666 15.71 8.86 -27.81
C ILE A 666 16.50 9.75 -26.85
N TRP A 667 17.78 9.49 -26.72
CA TRP A 667 18.69 10.19 -25.81
C TRP A 667 19.74 10.95 -26.59
N PHE A 668 19.92 12.24 -26.28
CA PHE A 668 21.11 12.99 -26.63
C PHE A 668 22.16 12.79 -25.56
N TYR A 669 23.40 12.47 -25.95
CA TYR A 669 24.48 12.17 -25.00
C TYR A 669 25.78 12.90 -25.31
N ASN A 670 26.69 12.90 -24.33
CA ASN A 670 27.88 13.76 -24.29
C ASN A 670 27.48 15.25 -24.30
N LEU A 671 26.51 15.65 -23.49
CA LEU A 671 26.11 17.06 -23.39
C LEU A 671 27.06 17.83 -22.45
N PRO A 672 27.27 19.14 -22.69
CA PRO A 672 27.90 20.02 -21.70
C PRO A 672 26.94 20.26 -20.53
N ARG A 673 27.44 20.78 -19.40
CA ARG A 673 26.63 20.99 -18.17
C ARG A 673 25.37 21.83 -18.41
N LYS A 674 25.43 22.83 -19.28
CA LYS A 674 24.27 23.61 -19.72
C LYS A 674 24.25 23.69 -21.23
N ALA A 675 23.19 23.18 -21.85
CA ALA A 675 23.12 23.03 -23.30
C ALA A 675 21.76 23.43 -23.86
N LYS A 676 21.77 23.91 -25.12
CA LYS A 676 20.56 24.09 -25.92
C LYS A 676 20.58 23.16 -27.12
N ILE A 677 19.62 22.26 -27.19
CA ILE A 677 19.48 21.29 -28.27
C ILE A 677 18.38 21.79 -29.20
N LYS A 678 18.65 21.88 -30.50
CA LYS A 678 17.66 22.24 -31.52
C LYS A 678 17.57 21.14 -32.55
N ILE A 679 16.35 20.73 -32.89
CA ILE A 679 16.08 19.59 -33.78
C ILE A 679 15.39 20.11 -35.04
N PHE A 680 15.84 19.61 -36.19
CA PHE A 680 15.40 20.06 -37.49
C PHE A 680 15.08 18.90 -38.44
N THR A 681 14.14 19.13 -39.35
CA THR A 681 13.99 18.28 -40.54
C THR A 681 15.19 18.44 -41.47
N LEU A 682 15.37 17.53 -42.43
CA LEU A 682 16.41 17.67 -43.46
C LEU A 682 16.28 18.96 -44.30
N SER A 683 15.06 19.49 -44.42
CA SER A 683 14.76 20.75 -45.10
C SER A 683 15.10 21.99 -44.26
N GLY A 684 15.45 21.82 -42.98
CA GLY A 684 15.81 22.89 -42.05
C GLY A 684 14.65 23.44 -41.23
N ASP A 685 13.48 22.81 -41.25
CA ASP A 685 12.34 23.24 -40.43
C ASP A 685 12.61 22.89 -38.96
N LEU A 686 12.40 23.86 -38.05
CA LEU A 686 12.58 23.66 -36.62
C LEU A 686 11.45 22.78 -36.06
N VAL A 687 11.81 21.59 -35.62
CA VAL A 687 10.92 20.59 -35.02
C VAL A 687 10.74 20.87 -33.53
N ASP A 688 11.84 21.02 -32.81
CA ASP A 688 11.80 21.21 -31.36
C ASP A 688 13.07 21.88 -30.79
N VAL A 689 12.95 22.43 -29.57
CA VAL A 689 14.04 23.06 -28.81
C VAL A 689 14.00 22.57 -27.36
N ILE A 690 15.10 21.98 -26.91
CA ILE A 690 15.24 21.42 -25.57
C ILE A 690 16.32 22.22 -24.83
N ASP A 691 16.00 22.66 -23.62
CA ASP A 691 16.94 23.29 -22.70
C ASP A 691 17.43 22.24 -21.69
N HIS A 692 18.73 21.95 -21.70
CA HIS A 692 19.35 20.98 -20.80
C HIS A 692 20.19 21.72 -19.74
N ASP A 693 19.94 21.36 -18.48
CA ASP A 693 20.76 21.76 -17.33
C ASP A 693 21.02 20.52 -16.48
N ALA A 694 22.27 20.06 -16.45
CA ALA A 694 22.67 18.85 -15.75
C ALA A 694 22.38 18.89 -14.25
N ASP A 695 22.33 20.09 -13.64
CA ASP A 695 22.11 20.25 -12.21
C ASP A 695 20.62 20.19 -11.82
N THR A 696 19.71 20.35 -12.79
CA THR A 696 18.25 20.39 -12.53
C THR A 696 17.45 19.36 -13.33
N TYR A 697 18.05 18.73 -14.35
CA TYR A 697 17.37 17.74 -15.17
C TYR A 697 17.02 16.49 -14.36
N CYS A 698 15.73 16.17 -14.33
CA CYS A 698 15.17 15.02 -13.61
C CYS A 698 14.19 14.20 -14.47
N GLY A 699 14.17 14.42 -15.79
CA GLY A 699 13.29 13.71 -16.73
C GLY A 699 11.80 14.02 -16.61
N SER A 700 11.42 15.10 -15.90
CA SER A 700 10.02 15.49 -15.69
C SER A 700 9.25 15.85 -16.96
N ASP A 701 9.96 16.13 -18.03
CA ASP A 701 9.46 16.47 -19.36
C ASP A 701 9.23 15.25 -20.26
N ILE A 702 9.48 14.03 -19.76
CA ILE A 702 9.35 12.78 -20.51
C ILE A 702 8.44 11.84 -19.73
N ASP A 703 7.30 11.44 -20.30
CA ASP A 703 6.29 10.61 -19.62
C ASP A 703 6.86 9.30 -19.05
N ASN A 704 7.72 8.60 -19.81
CA ASN A 704 8.36 7.37 -19.34
C ASN A 704 9.36 7.56 -18.19
N LEU A 705 9.83 8.79 -17.95
CA LEU A 705 10.78 9.11 -16.89
C LEU A 705 10.09 9.80 -15.71
N SER A 706 9.06 10.60 -15.96
CA SER A 706 8.33 11.34 -14.93
C SER A 706 7.66 10.39 -13.93
N GLY A 707 7.16 9.24 -14.40
CA GLY A 707 6.61 8.16 -13.56
C GLY A 707 7.63 7.39 -12.72
N LEU A 708 8.94 7.64 -12.84
CA LEU A 708 9.93 7.03 -11.93
C LEU A 708 9.94 7.72 -10.58
N LYS A 709 9.71 9.03 -10.56
CA LYS A 709 9.73 9.83 -9.34
C LYS A 709 8.57 9.52 -8.38
N SER A 710 7.45 9.01 -8.92
CA SER A 710 6.35 8.48 -8.09
C SER A 710 6.67 7.11 -7.49
N ARG A 711 7.67 6.39 -8.01
CA ARG A 711 8.08 5.04 -7.58
C ARG A 711 9.31 5.03 -6.67
N GLY A 712 10.11 6.11 -6.66
CA GLY A 712 11.28 6.26 -5.81
C GLY A 712 12.19 7.41 -6.23
N ASP A 713 13.32 7.58 -5.53
CA ASP A 713 14.32 8.59 -5.87
C ASP A 713 15.01 8.29 -7.21
N VAL A 714 15.38 9.32 -7.96
CA VAL A 714 15.99 9.17 -9.29
C VAL A 714 17.26 10.01 -9.40
N VAL A 715 18.35 9.36 -9.79
CA VAL A 715 19.66 10.00 -10.01
C VAL A 715 20.05 9.92 -11.48
N PHE A 716 20.41 11.06 -12.07
CA PHE A 716 20.89 11.16 -13.45
C PHE A 716 22.41 11.42 -13.48
N SER A 717 23.09 10.85 -14.48
CA SER A 717 24.52 11.12 -14.71
C SER A 717 24.84 12.54 -15.20
N GLY A 718 23.81 13.28 -15.66
CA GLY A 718 23.86 14.70 -15.96
C GLY A 718 24.34 15.09 -17.36
N GLY A 719 25.02 14.23 -18.12
CA GLY A 719 25.51 14.54 -19.47
C GLY A 719 24.62 14.03 -20.60
N GLU A 720 23.36 13.71 -20.31
CA GLU A 720 22.38 13.20 -21.27
C GLU A 720 21.00 13.85 -21.06
N HIS A 721 20.18 13.87 -22.11
CA HIS A 721 18.82 14.41 -22.08
C HIS A 721 17.94 13.61 -23.06
N ALA A 722 16.79 13.10 -22.59
CA ALA A 722 15.84 12.32 -23.40
C ALA A 722 14.85 13.21 -24.16
N TRP A 723 14.38 12.76 -25.31
CA TRP A 723 13.33 13.42 -26.09
C TRP A 723 12.27 12.43 -26.49
N ASP A 724 11.00 12.79 -26.26
CA ASP A 724 9.80 11.97 -26.51
C ASP A 724 9.41 11.90 -28.00
N MET A 725 10.20 12.53 -28.88
CA MET A 725 9.95 12.65 -30.31
C MET A 725 8.64 13.36 -30.65
N ILE A 726 8.15 14.20 -29.74
CA ILE A 726 7.04 15.12 -29.98
C ILE A 726 7.63 16.48 -30.39
N SER A 727 7.09 17.05 -31.45
CA SER A 727 7.48 18.40 -31.89
C SER A 727 6.91 19.46 -30.94
N LYS A 728 7.47 20.67 -31.00
CA LYS A 728 6.96 21.84 -30.25
C LYS A 728 5.49 22.21 -30.50
N TRP A 729 4.87 21.59 -31.51
CA TRP A 729 3.46 21.76 -31.87
C TRP A 729 2.57 20.61 -31.38
N ASP A 730 3.09 19.79 -30.46
CA ASP A 730 2.39 18.66 -29.86
C ASP A 730 2.03 17.56 -30.86
N GLN A 731 2.91 17.32 -31.83
CA GLN A 731 2.74 16.30 -32.86
C GLN A 731 3.92 15.35 -32.89
N ALA A 732 3.63 14.05 -32.88
CA ALA A 732 4.63 13.02 -33.09
C ALA A 732 5.29 13.16 -34.47
N ILE A 733 6.62 13.11 -34.50
CA ILE A 733 7.37 13.26 -35.75
C ILE A 733 7.19 12.05 -36.69
N ALA A 734 7.44 12.23 -37.99
CA ALA A 734 7.35 11.17 -38.98
C ALA A 734 8.68 10.39 -39.12
N THR A 735 8.62 9.21 -39.77
CA THR A 735 9.82 8.51 -40.27
C THR A 735 10.66 9.44 -41.15
N GLY A 736 11.96 9.51 -40.88
CA GLY A 736 12.85 10.41 -41.62
C GLY A 736 14.22 10.62 -41.00
N LEU A 737 15.09 11.27 -41.76
CA LEU A 737 16.41 11.73 -41.30
C LEU A 737 16.28 13.15 -40.74
N TYR A 738 16.72 13.33 -39.49
CA TYR A 738 16.71 14.59 -38.77
C TYR A 738 18.14 15.08 -38.49
N ILE A 739 18.28 16.39 -38.33
CA ILE A 739 19.52 17.06 -37.96
C ILE A 739 19.32 17.72 -36.60
N PHE A 740 20.35 17.73 -35.76
CA PHE A 740 20.33 18.48 -34.52
C PHE A 740 21.58 19.33 -34.35
N THR A 741 21.46 20.37 -33.52
CA THR A 741 22.58 21.19 -33.04
C THR A 741 22.55 21.24 -31.52
N VAL A 742 23.71 21.13 -30.88
CA VAL A 742 23.88 21.35 -29.44
C VAL A 742 24.83 22.50 -29.22
N GLU A 743 24.35 23.52 -28.54
CA GLU A 743 25.09 24.71 -28.13
C GLU A 743 25.42 24.60 -26.64
N ASP A 744 26.70 24.67 -26.29
CA ASP A 744 27.15 24.86 -24.91
C ASP A 744 26.86 26.31 -24.49
N LEU A 745 25.99 26.50 -23.51
CA LEU A 745 25.54 27.83 -23.08
C LEU A 745 26.61 28.59 -22.28
N GLU A 746 27.65 27.92 -21.77
CA GLU A 746 28.76 28.59 -21.10
C GLU A 746 29.80 29.13 -22.08
N THR A 747 30.11 28.38 -23.14
CA THR A 747 31.21 28.72 -24.07
C THR A 747 30.74 29.22 -25.43
N GLY A 748 29.47 29.02 -25.79
CA GLY A 748 28.90 29.31 -27.10
C GLY A 748 29.35 28.36 -28.21
N LYS A 749 30.09 27.29 -27.89
CA LYS A 749 30.51 26.28 -28.87
C LYS A 749 29.32 25.45 -29.32
N VAL A 750 29.28 25.16 -30.62
CA VAL A 750 28.17 24.40 -31.24
C VAL A 750 28.70 23.14 -31.92
N GLN A 751 28.12 22.00 -31.56
CA GLN A 751 28.27 20.75 -32.30
C GLN A 751 26.98 20.40 -33.07
N ARG A 752 27.10 19.61 -34.14
CA ARG A 752 25.98 19.19 -34.98
C ARG A 752 26.02 17.69 -35.25
N GLY A 753 24.85 17.09 -35.39
CA GLY A 753 24.72 15.67 -35.71
C GLY A 753 23.44 15.35 -36.47
N LYS A 754 23.22 14.06 -36.71
CA LYS A 754 22.03 13.54 -37.41
C LYS A 754 21.57 12.23 -36.79
N PHE A 755 20.28 11.97 -36.86
CA PHE A 755 19.68 10.70 -36.44
C PHE A 755 18.55 10.30 -37.37
N LEU A 756 18.31 8.99 -37.45
CA LEU A 756 17.30 8.40 -38.33
C LEU A 756 16.19 7.76 -37.49
N ILE A 757 14.95 8.14 -37.78
CA ILE A 757 13.74 7.54 -37.23
C ILE A 757 13.10 6.65 -38.31
N ILE A 758 12.84 5.39 -37.97
CA ILE A 758 12.12 4.42 -38.80
C ILE A 758 10.93 3.95 -37.97
N LYS A 759 9.75 4.54 -38.13
CA LYS A 759 8.51 4.07 -37.50
C LYS A 759 7.93 2.86 -38.22
#